data_AF-A0A8F2VZB5-F1
#
_entry.id   AF-A0A8F2VZB5-F1
#
_cell.length_a   1.000
_cell.length_b   1.000
_cell.length_c   1.000
_cell.angle_alpha   90.00
_cell.angle_beta   90.00
_cell.angle_gamma   90.00
#
_symmetry.space_group_name_H-M   'P 1'
#
loop_
_entity.id
_entity.type
_entity.pdbx_description
1 polymer ?
#
loop_
_entity_poly.entity_id
_entity_poly.type
_entity_poly.pdbx_seq_one_letter_code
_entity_poly.pdbx_strand_id
1 'polypeptide(L)'
;MDQIAAQINDLFEFPIDFEGQKKVDHIINLYVFVSALLSVLVGFVTQNLFLLLVTFASVLVVTSIIVMTSDLPQDLFLGFDLSTQQLKVIVTDTDLNAHKTYAVGFDDYFKEKYGIKKGVLTDDEEGEILSPVKMWLEAVDTVFGLMKEDGFPFKNVRGMSGSGMQHGSVYWSNDSHRALEHLGDASSLLEGLKDAFAVETSPNWQDHSTGQEIEAFEKVTDGPDHLAERTGSRAHYRFTGLQIRKIAVRKAPDIYKKTSRISLVSSFLASVLLGKIAPIEHADACGMNIYNIAKGQYDDELTALAAGVHPSLDGASDEETAAGVEELKRKLGPIDDITYEAMGTVSPYFVKRYGFSENAKVYSFTGDNLATIISLPVEQNDVLMSLGTSTTVLLVTEQFNPSSQYHLFKHPTMKNAYMGMICYCNGALAREYVRNDVNEKYKLNHDTWDKFDEILDSSTSFDNKLGIYFPLGEIVPNAAAQFLRCELLSDKSIKEIENWDCDEDVTSIVESQTISCRLRAGPMLSGSAGNAGHVQNSDNQKLKNLYGKLHDDFGDLYTDGKKQTFSSLTARPKNLFFVGGASKNTSIVRKMATIMGATEGNFQVEIPNACALGGAYKASWSHECEQKGSWLDYNEYIKRNFDFKEVDSLKVESKWENYFPAMGLLAKMEERLKHD
;
A
#
# COMPACT_ATOMS: atom_id res chain seq x y z
N MET A 1 27.28 -20.70 -15.48
CA MET A 1 26.03 -21.41 -15.86
C MET A 1 24.84 -20.81 -15.13
N ASP A 2 24.99 -20.33 -13.89
CA ASP A 2 23.91 -19.69 -13.14
C ASP A 2 23.41 -18.35 -13.73
N GLN A 3 24.29 -17.58 -14.39
CA GLN A 3 23.89 -16.37 -15.14
C GLN A 3 23.08 -16.68 -16.41
N ILE A 4 23.31 -17.84 -17.03
CA ILE A 4 22.55 -18.31 -18.19
C ILE A 4 21.23 -18.95 -17.71
N ALA A 5 21.22 -19.61 -16.56
CA ALA A 5 20.00 -20.11 -15.93
C ALA A 5 19.07 -18.97 -15.45
N ALA A 6 19.63 -17.88 -14.91
CA ALA A 6 18.88 -16.67 -14.54
C ALA A 6 18.30 -15.97 -15.79
N GLN A 7 19.10 -15.81 -16.85
CA GLN A 7 18.61 -15.25 -18.12
C GLN A 7 17.59 -16.15 -18.83
N ILE A 8 17.62 -17.47 -18.62
CA ILE A 8 16.62 -18.40 -19.15
C ILE A 8 15.32 -18.35 -18.31
N ASN A 9 15.40 -18.19 -16.99
CA ASN A 9 14.21 -17.99 -16.15
C ASN A 9 13.49 -16.66 -16.48
N ASP A 10 14.22 -15.58 -16.71
CA ASP A 10 13.64 -14.29 -17.12
C ASP A 10 13.08 -14.31 -18.56
N LEU A 11 13.53 -15.22 -19.41
CA LEU A 11 12.99 -15.44 -20.76
C LEU A 11 11.74 -16.35 -20.78
N PHE A 12 11.41 -17.00 -19.66
CA PHE A 12 10.29 -17.95 -19.56
C PHE A 12 9.30 -17.67 -18.42
N GLU A 13 9.43 -16.57 -17.66
CA GLU A 13 8.28 -15.98 -16.98
C GLU A 13 7.33 -15.36 -18.02
N PHE A 14 6.68 -16.22 -18.79
CA PHE A 14 5.36 -15.89 -19.27
C PHE A 14 4.51 -15.70 -18.01
N PRO A 15 3.83 -14.55 -17.81
CA PRO A 15 2.76 -14.51 -16.84
C PRO A 15 1.79 -15.60 -17.29
N ILE A 16 1.76 -16.71 -16.54
CA ILE A 16 0.77 -17.75 -16.77
C ILE A 16 -0.55 -17.08 -16.42
N ASP A 17 -1.26 -16.64 -17.46
CA ASP A 17 -2.63 -16.19 -17.37
C ASP A 17 -3.48 -17.43 -17.05
N PHE A 18 -3.49 -17.83 -15.78
CA PHE A 18 -4.25 -18.97 -15.30
C PHE A 18 -5.74 -18.84 -15.64
N GLU A 19 -6.26 -17.61 -15.71
CA GLU A 19 -7.66 -17.31 -16.03
C GLU A 19 -7.95 -17.41 -17.53
N GLY A 20 -7.10 -16.83 -18.39
CA GLY A 20 -7.17 -17.00 -19.83
C GLY A 20 -6.96 -18.45 -20.23
N GLN A 21 -6.05 -19.17 -19.58
CA GLN A 21 -5.82 -20.58 -19.80
C GLN A 21 -7.03 -21.43 -19.36
N LYS A 22 -7.68 -21.12 -18.22
CA LYS A 22 -8.94 -21.77 -17.82
C LYS A 22 -10.09 -21.51 -18.81
N LYS A 23 -10.25 -20.28 -19.32
CA LYS A 23 -11.27 -19.94 -20.33
C LYS A 23 -11.00 -20.67 -21.65
N VAL A 24 -9.75 -20.69 -22.10
CA VAL A 24 -9.29 -21.44 -23.26
C VAL A 24 -9.54 -22.94 -23.06
N ASP A 25 -9.22 -23.50 -21.90
CA ASP A 25 -9.46 -24.89 -21.56
C ASP A 25 -10.96 -25.24 -21.53
N HIS A 26 -11.80 -24.34 -21.02
CA HIS A 26 -13.25 -24.53 -21.02
C HIS A 26 -13.82 -24.52 -22.44
N ILE A 27 -13.40 -23.56 -23.28
CA ILE A 27 -13.81 -23.46 -24.68
C ILE A 27 -13.30 -24.69 -25.46
N ILE A 28 -12.03 -25.07 -25.30
CA ILE A 28 -11.45 -26.25 -25.93
C ILE A 28 -12.22 -27.51 -25.51
N ASN A 29 -12.45 -27.72 -24.21
CA ASN A 29 -13.18 -28.89 -23.73
C ASN A 29 -14.60 -28.94 -24.32
N LEU A 30 -15.36 -27.85 -24.27
CA LEU A 30 -16.72 -27.83 -24.80
C LEU A 30 -16.75 -28.07 -26.32
N TYR A 31 -15.91 -27.37 -27.08
CA TYR A 31 -15.96 -27.39 -28.54
C TYR A 31 -15.31 -28.63 -29.16
N VAL A 32 -14.32 -29.26 -28.50
CA VAL A 32 -13.78 -30.56 -28.93
C VAL A 32 -14.83 -31.65 -28.80
N PHE A 33 -15.61 -31.66 -27.71
CA PHE A 33 -16.72 -32.60 -27.54
C PHE A 33 -17.81 -32.40 -28.60
N VAL A 34 -18.20 -31.15 -28.85
CA VAL A 34 -19.18 -30.82 -29.89
C VAL A 34 -18.68 -31.20 -31.29
N SER A 35 -17.39 -30.93 -31.58
CA SER A 35 -16.73 -31.29 -32.85
C SER A 35 -16.75 -32.80 -33.10
N ALA A 36 -16.40 -33.61 -32.10
CA ALA A 36 -16.43 -35.06 -32.21
C ALA A 36 -17.85 -35.58 -32.51
N LEU A 37 -18.85 -35.05 -31.81
CA LEU A 37 -20.25 -35.49 -31.93
C LEU A 37 -20.84 -35.13 -33.30
N LEU A 38 -20.61 -33.89 -33.77
CA LEU A 38 -21.01 -33.44 -35.12
C LEU A 38 -20.30 -34.22 -36.23
N SER A 39 -19.01 -34.48 -36.09
CA SER A 39 -18.22 -35.17 -37.10
C SER A 39 -18.64 -36.64 -37.23
N VAL A 40 -18.91 -37.31 -36.11
CA VAL A 40 -19.45 -38.68 -36.09
C VAL A 40 -20.85 -38.72 -36.71
N LEU A 41 -21.71 -37.75 -36.39
CA LEU A 41 -23.05 -37.65 -36.97
C LEU A 41 -22.99 -37.47 -38.49
N VAL A 42 -22.16 -36.54 -38.99
CA VAL A 42 -21.98 -36.32 -40.42
C VAL A 42 -21.42 -37.56 -41.10
N GLY A 43 -20.41 -38.20 -40.52
CA GLY A 43 -19.85 -39.45 -41.04
C GLY A 43 -20.87 -40.59 -41.09
N PHE A 44 -21.73 -40.71 -40.07
CA PHE A 44 -22.78 -41.72 -40.02
C PHE A 44 -23.89 -41.47 -41.04
N VAL A 45 -24.35 -40.23 -41.17
CA VAL A 45 -25.42 -39.88 -42.12
C VAL A 45 -24.94 -39.99 -43.58
N THR A 46 -23.70 -39.57 -43.84
CA THR A 46 -23.13 -39.57 -45.20
C THR A 46 -22.45 -40.88 -45.57
N GLN A 47 -22.21 -41.78 -44.60
CA GLN A 47 -21.43 -43.01 -44.74
C GLN A 47 -20.05 -42.75 -45.39
N ASN A 48 -19.47 -41.57 -45.13
CA ASN A 48 -18.27 -41.10 -45.81
C ASN A 48 -17.22 -40.59 -44.80
N LEU A 49 -16.12 -41.34 -44.71
CA LEU A 49 -15.01 -41.03 -43.81
C LEU A 49 -14.31 -39.70 -44.14
N PHE A 50 -14.25 -39.33 -45.43
CA PHE A 50 -13.66 -38.06 -45.85
C PHE A 50 -14.50 -36.87 -45.35
N LEU A 51 -15.83 -36.95 -45.44
CA LEU A 51 -16.73 -35.91 -44.91
C LEU A 51 -16.65 -35.78 -43.38
N LEU A 52 -16.48 -36.90 -42.66
CA LEU A 52 -16.21 -36.87 -41.21
C LEU A 52 -14.93 -36.10 -40.90
N LEU A 53 -13.83 -36.42 -41.57
CA LEU A 53 -12.52 -35.80 -41.34
C LEU A 53 -12.53 -34.31 -41.71
N VAL A 54 -13.18 -33.94 -42.82
CA VAL A 54 -13.33 -32.54 -43.24
C VAL A 54 -14.19 -31.76 -42.25
N THR A 55 -15.27 -32.34 -41.73
CA THR A 55 -16.11 -31.71 -40.71
C THR A 55 -15.32 -31.48 -39.43
N PHE A 56 -14.58 -32.49 -38.97
CA PHE A 56 -13.75 -32.40 -37.76
C PHE A 56 -12.65 -31.32 -37.90
N ALA A 57 -11.95 -31.29 -39.02
CA ALA A 57 -10.94 -30.28 -39.31
C ALA A 57 -11.53 -28.87 -39.41
N SER A 58 -12.71 -28.73 -40.04
CA SER A 58 -13.37 -27.43 -40.18
C SER A 58 -13.83 -26.88 -38.83
N VAL A 59 -14.41 -27.72 -37.97
CA VAL A 59 -14.82 -27.31 -36.62
C VAL A 59 -13.60 -26.99 -35.74
N LEU A 60 -12.48 -27.72 -35.88
CA LEU A 60 -11.24 -27.37 -35.19
C LEU A 60 -10.69 -26.00 -35.63
N VAL A 61 -10.73 -25.70 -36.93
CA VAL A 61 -10.32 -24.38 -37.45
C VAL A 61 -11.23 -23.28 -36.92
N VAL A 62 -12.56 -23.48 -36.94
CA VAL A 62 -13.53 -22.52 -36.38
C VAL A 62 -13.32 -22.35 -34.87
N THR A 63 -13.06 -23.42 -34.13
CA THR A 63 -12.77 -23.37 -32.69
C THR A 63 -11.48 -22.61 -32.43
N SER A 64 -10.44 -22.86 -33.22
CA SER A 64 -9.17 -22.13 -33.13
C SER A 64 -9.37 -20.64 -33.41
N ILE A 65 -10.17 -20.30 -34.42
CA ILE A 65 -10.55 -18.91 -34.70
C ILE A 65 -11.30 -18.31 -33.52
N ILE A 66 -12.33 -18.98 -32.96
CA ILE A 66 -13.10 -18.48 -31.81
C ILE A 66 -12.22 -18.27 -30.57
N VAL A 67 -11.29 -19.20 -30.30
CA VAL A 67 -10.33 -19.08 -29.20
C VAL A 67 -9.41 -17.88 -29.42
N MET A 68 -8.89 -17.72 -30.66
CA MET A 68 -8.04 -16.58 -31.03
C MET A 68 -8.81 -15.25 -31.13
N THR A 69 -10.13 -15.29 -31.30
CA THR A 69 -11.04 -14.12 -31.34
C THR A 69 -11.89 -14.02 -30.09
N SER A 70 -11.51 -14.65 -28.98
CA SER A 70 -12.17 -14.40 -27.70
C SER A 70 -11.81 -12.96 -27.30
N ASP A 71 -12.67 -12.03 -27.71
CA ASP A 71 -12.49 -10.61 -27.47
C ASP A 71 -12.32 -10.36 -25.97
N LEU A 72 -11.34 -9.53 -25.60
CA LEU A 72 -11.31 -8.91 -24.29
C LEU A 72 -12.69 -8.29 -23.99
N PRO A 73 -13.13 -8.27 -22.72
CA PRO A 73 -14.40 -7.67 -22.33
C PRO A 73 -14.58 -6.26 -22.94
N GLN A 74 -15.83 -5.90 -23.26
CA GLN A 74 -16.11 -4.65 -23.98
C GLN A 74 -15.67 -3.39 -23.20
N ASP A 75 -15.67 -3.48 -21.88
CA ASP A 75 -15.34 -2.39 -20.97
C ASP A 75 -14.14 -2.78 -20.11
N LEU A 76 -13.04 -2.05 -20.28
CA LEU A 76 -11.78 -2.26 -19.57
C LEU A 76 -11.48 -1.08 -18.64
N PHE A 77 -10.80 -1.39 -17.54
CA PHE A 77 -10.34 -0.42 -16.56
C PHE A 77 -8.84 -0.56 -16.35
N LEU A 78 -8.14 0.58 -16.30
CA LEU A 78 -6.70 0.59 -16.03
C LEU A 78 -6.43 1.07 -14.61
N GLY A 79 -5.62 0.30 -13.91
CA GLY A 79 -5.08 0.64 -12.60
C GLY A 79 -3.59 0.93 -12.69
N PHE A 80 -3.18 2.13 -12.30
CA PHE A 80 -1.77 2.53 -12.31
C PHE A 80 -1.14 2.38 -10.92
N ASP A 81 0.15 2.05 -10.90
CA ASP A 81 1.00 2.10 -9.70
C ASP A 81 2.35 2.72 -10.10
N LEU A 82 2.49 4.02 -9.85
CA LEU A 82 3.76 4.74 -10.00
C LEU A 82 4.57 4.61 -8.72
N SER A 83 5.23 3.46 -8.59
CA SER A 83 6.05 3.07 -7.44
C SER A 83 7.49 3.59 -7.54
N THR A 84 8.30 3.37 -6.50
CA THR A 84 9.71 3.81 -6.48
C THR A 84 10.56 3.25 -7.61
N GLN A 85 10.37 1.98 -7.98
CA GLN A 85 11.27 1.27 -8.91
C GLN A 85 10.67 1.05 -10.29
N GLN A 86 9.36 1.24 -10.45
CA GLN A 86 8.66 0.93 -11.68
C GLN A 86 7.32 1.66 -11.78
N LEU A 87 6.86 1.83 -13.02
CA LEU A 87 5.46 2.11 -13.33
C LEU A 87 4.77 0.82 -13.76
N LYS A 88 3.66 0.48 -13.11
CA LYS A 88 2.81 -0.65 -13.50
C LYS A 88 1.43 -0.18 -13.94
N VAL A 89 0.85 -0.89 -14.90
CA VAL A 89 -0.53 -0.72 -15.38
C VAL A 89 -1.20 -2.09 -15.44
N ILE A 90 -2.20 -2.31 -14.60
CA ILE A 90 -3.03 -3.53 -14.64
C ILE A 90 -4.33 -3.25 -15.37
N VAL A 91 -4.76 -4.23 -16.17
CA VAL A 91 -6.03 -4.20 -16.92
C VAL A 91 -7.03 -5.10 -16.21
N THR A 92 -8.20 -4.56 -15.88
CA THR A 92 -9.34 -5.34 -15.36
C THR A 92 -10.61 -5.11 -16.17
N ASP A 93 -11.62 -5.95 -15.97
CA ASP A 93 -12.97 -5.77 -16.50
C ASP A 93 -13.98 -5.32 -15.43
N THR A 94 -15.27 -5.27 -15.80
CA THR A 94 -16.39 -4.93 -14.90
C THR A 94 -16.61 -5.93 -13.77
N ASP A 95 -16.15 -7.17 -13.98
CA ASP A 95 -16.24 -8.26 -13.01
C ASP A 95 -14.98 -8.34 -12.15
N LEU A 96 -14.10 -7.33 -12.22
CA LEU A 96 -12.85 -7.22 -11.46
C LEU A 96 -11.81 -8.30 -11.79
N ASN A 97 -11.98 -9.03 -12.89
CA ASN A 97 -10.99 -10.00 -13.34
C ASN A 97 -9.74 -9.26 -13.85
N ALA A 98 -8.57 -9.62 -13.34
CA ALA A 98 -7.31 -9.13 -13.88
C ALA A 98 -6.96 -9.89 -15.18
N HIS A 99 -6.68 -9.16 -16.26
CA HIS A 99 -6.32 -9.75 -17.55
C HIS A 99 -4.80 -9.75 -17.78
N LYS A 100 -4.20 -8.55 -17.73
CA LYS A 100 -2.79 -8.38 -18.05
C LYS A 100 -2.22 -7.22 -17.27
N THR A 101 -0.96 -7.36 -16.85
CA THR A 101 -0.18 -6.29 -16.24
C THR A 101 0.97 -5.94 -17.16
N TYR A 102 1.18 -4.65 -17.37
CA TYR A 102 2.33 -4.09 -18.05
C TYR A 102 3.18 -3.34 -17.03
N ALA A 103 4.50 -3.43 -17.16
CA ALA A 103 5.42 -2.82 -16.22
C ALA A 103 6.62 -2.22 -16.95
N VAL A 104 7.12 -1.11 -16.42
CA VAL A 104 8.37 -0.48 -16.85
C VAL A 104 9.25 -0.32 -15.62
N GLY A 105 10.23 -1.21 -15.48
CA GLY A 105 11.29 -1.11 -14.48
C GLY A 105 12.22 0.05 -14.78
N PHE A 106 12.35 1.00 -13.87
CA PHE A 106 13.08 2.24 -14.15
C PHE A 106 14.57 1.98 -14.42
N ASP A 107 15.20 1.10 -13.67
CA ASP A 107 16.61 0.74 -13.90
C ASP A 107 16.79 0.03 -15.25
N ASP A 108 15.84 -0.81 -15.65
CA ASP A 108 15.94 -1.59 -16.90
C ASP A 108 15.92 -0.69 -18.14
N TYR A 109 15.11 0.36 -18.10
CA TYR A 109 14.90 1.26 -19.24
C TYR A 109 15.75 2.53 -19.19
N PHE A 110 16.01 3.08 -17.99
CA PHE A 110 16.45 4.46 -17.86
C PHE A 110 17.66 4.68 -16.92
N LYS A 111 18.26 3.62 -16.40
CA LYS A 111 19.42 3.71 -15.49
C LYS A 111 20.54 4.58 -16.02
N GLU A 112 21.05 4.28 -17.22
CA GLU A 112 22.17 5.02 -17.81
C GLU A 112 21.81 6.47 -18.15
N LYS A 113 20.54 6.73 -18.50
CA LYS A 113 20.07 8.06 -18.88
C LYS A 113 19.97 9.01 -17.69
N TYR A 114 19.47 8.51 -16.55
CA TYR A 114 19.22 9.33 -15.37
C TYR A 114 20.24 9.14 -14.25
N GLY A 115 21.11 8.13 -14.31
CA GLY A 115 22.06 7.83 -13.25
C GLY A 115 21.42 7.26 -11.99
N ILE A 116 20.24 6.63 -12.13
CA ILE A 116 19.49 6.08 -11.00
C ILE A 116 20.01 4.70 -10.56
N LYS A 117 19.71 4.34 -9.33
CA LYS A 117 19.87 2.98 -8.80
C LYS A 117 18.63 2.62 -8.00
N LYS A 118 17.97 1.53 -8.36
CA LYS A 118 16.66 1.15 -7.78
C LYS A 118 15.65 2.30 -7.86
N GLY A 119 15.57 2.96 -9.01
CA GLY A 119 14.59 4.00 -9.32
C GLY A 119 14.86 5.38 -8.73
N VAL A 120 15.95 5.57 -7.98
CA VAL A 120 16.25 6.82 -7.26
C VAL A 120 17.67 7.32 -7.49
N LEU A 121 17.84 8.62 -7.27
CA LEU A 121 19.10 9.31 -7.03
C LEU A 121 19.30 9.43 -5.52
N THR A 122 20.52 9.18 -5.05
CA THR A 122 20.84 9.22 -3.61
C THR A 122 21.99 10.17 -3.37
N ASP A 123 21.83 11.04 -2.39
CA ASP A 123 22.89 11.85 -1.78
C ASP A 123 23.06 11.39 -0.33
N ASP A 124 24.05 10.53 -0.10
CA ASP A 124 24.28 9.93 1.23
C ASP A 124 24.78 10.96 2.26
N GLU A 125 25.40 12.07 1.83
CA GLU A 125 25.91 13.10 2.75
C GLU A 125 24.76 13.93 3.34
N GLU A 126 23.78 14.27 2.52
CA GLU A 126 22.61 15.07 2.92
C GLU A 126 21.40 14.19 3.31
N GLY A 127 21.47 12.87 3.10
CA GLY A 127 20.36 11.93 3.30
C GLY A 127 19.21 12.12 2.31
N GLU A 128 19.47 12.74 1.14
CA GLU A 128 18.45 13.01 0.14
C GLU A 128 18.22 11.80 -0.77
N ILE A 129 16.95 11.49 -1.01
CA ILE A 129 16.57 10.46 -1.98
C ILE A 129 15.51 11.05 -2.91
N LEU A 130 15.85 11.11 -4.20
CA LEU A 130 15.09 11.85 -5.20
C LEU A 130 14.77 10.96 -6.41
N SER A 131 13.63 11.18 -7.05
CA SER A 131 13.23 10.53 -8.30
C SER A 131 13.14 11.55 -9.44
N PRO A 132 13.78 11.32 -10.60
CA PRO A 132 13.64 12.22 -11.76
C PRO A 132 12.21 12.22 -12.30
N VAL A 133 11.58 13.40 -12.41
CA VAL A 133 10.18 13.51 -12.89
C VAL A 133 10.07 13.15 -14.38
N LYS A 134 11.09 13.51 -15.17
CA LYS A 134 11.19 13.19 -16.59
C LYS A 134 11.22 11.68 -16.87
N MET A 135 11.81 10.89 -15.96
CA MET A 135 11.81 9.43 -16.05
C MET A 135 10.39 8.88 -15.96
N TRP A 136 9.55 9.43 -15.08
CA TRP A 136 8.16 9.00 -14.96
C TRP A 136 7.34 9.30 -16.23
N LEU A 137 7.59 10.46 -16.87
CA LEU A 137 6.94 10.78 -18.15
C LEU A 137 7.31 9.78 -19.25
N GLU A 138 8.59 9.44 -19.36
CA GLU A 138 9.03 8.41 -20.32
C GLU A 138 8.47 7.04 -19.98
N ALA A 139 8.41 6.67 -18.69
CA ALA A 139 7.81 5.40 -18.29
C ALA A 139 6.34 5.29 -18.73
N VAL A 140 5.56 6.38 -18.66
CA VAL A 140 4.18 6.42 -19.16
C VAL A 140 4.14 6.21 -20.68
N ASP A 141 4.99 6.90 -21.44
CA ASP A 141 5.06 6.71 -22.89
C ASP A 141 5.48 5.28 -23.27
N THR A 142 6.44 4.71 -22.53
CA THR A 142 6.96 3.35 -22.72
C THR A 142 5.88 2.31 -22.40
N VAL A 143 5.19 2.39 -21.26
CA VAL A 143 4.20 1.37 -20.88
C VAL A 143 3.04 1.32 -21.88
N PHE A 144 2.56 2.47 -22.35
CA PHE A 144 1.54 2.51 -23.40
C PHE A 144 2.08 2.10 -24.77
N GLY A 145 3.38 2.32 -25.03
CA GLY A 145 4.07 1.76 -26.19
C GLY A 145 4.03 0.23 -26.19
N LEU A 146 4.41 -0.40 -25.07
CA LEU A 146 4.36 -1.85 -24.88
C LEU A 146 2.94 -2.40 -25.05
N MET A 147 1.95 -1.75 -24.46
CA MET A 147 0.54 -2.10 -24.62
C MET A 147 0.10 -2.03 -26.09
N LYS A 148 0.53 -0.99 -26.83
CA LYS A 148 0.21 -0.84 -28.25
C LYS A 148 0.88 -1.90 -29.12
N GLU A 149 2.14 -2.23 -28.84
CA GLU A 149 2.87 -3.29 -29.54
C GLU A 149 2.24 -4.66 -29.31
N ASP A 150 1.66 -4.89 -28.13
CA ASP A 150 0.90 -6.09 -27.79
C ASP A 150 -0.51 -6.13 -28.43
N GLY A 151 -0.92 -5.08 -29.15
CA GLY A 151 -2.24 -5.01 -29.77
C GLY A 151 -3.37 -4.72 -28.78
N PHE A 152 -3.08 -4.11 -27.63
CA PHE A 152 -4.08 -3.80 -26.61
C PHE A 152 -5.22 -2.91 -27.15
N PRO A 153 -6.51 -3.25 -26.87
CA PRO A 153 -7.65 -2.53 -27.43
C PRO A 153 -8.00 -1.26 -26.63
N PHE A 154 -7.17 -0.21 -26.73
CA PHE A 154 -7.36 1.06 -25.99
C PHE A 154 -8.75 1.69 -26.10
N LYS A 155 -9.46 1.50 -27.23
CA LYS A 155 -10.83 1.98 -27.44
C LYS A 155 -11.88 1.40 -26.47
N ASN A 156 -11.57 0.26 -25.84
CA ASN A 156 -12.44 -0.40 -24.86
C ASN A 156 -12.24 0.14 -23.44
N VAL A 157 -11.22 0.97 -23.19
CA VAL A 157 -10.99 1.55 -21.87
C VAL A 157 -12.10 2.55 -21.53
N ARG A 158 -12.82 2.31 -20.43
CA ARG A 158 -13.88 3.20 -19.91
C ARG A 158 -13.39 4.09 -18.80
N GLY A 159 -12.46 3.60 -17.99
CA GLY A 159 -12.03 4.28 -16.77
C GLY A 159 -10.58 3.99 -16.41
N MET A 160 -9.94 4.99 -15.82
CA MET A 160 -8.57 4.90 -15.30
C MET A 160 -8.48 5.56 -13.94
N SER A 161 -7.81 4.90 -13.01
CA SER A 161 -7.40 5.45 -11.70
C SER A 161 -6.11 4.74 -11.29
N GLY A 162 -5.55 5.08 -10.14
CA GLY A 162 -4.29 4.50 -9.74
C GLY A 162 -3.73 5.09 -8.46
N SER A 163 -2.50 4.69 -8.23
CA SER A 163 -1.69 5.14 -7.12
C SER A 163 -0.39 5.79 -7.59
N GLY A 164 0.06 6.76 -6.80
CA GLY A 164 1.45 7.21 -6.80
C GLY A 164 2.08 6.89 -5.46
N MET A 165 3.40 6.67 -5.45
CA MET A 165 4.13 6.48 -4.20
C MET A 165 3.88 7.67 -3.26
N GLN A 166 3.35 7.39 -2.07
CA GLN A 166 3.27 8.40 -1.03
C GLN A 166 4.70 8.66 -0.53
N HIS A 167 5.17 9.87 -0.27
CA HIS A 167 4.51 11.18 -0.17
C HIS A 167 5.14 12.21 -1.13
N GLY A 168 5.71 11.73 -2.24
CA GLY A 168 6.53 12.55 -3.13
C GLY A 168 5.77 13.74 -3.72
N SER A 169 6.52 14.78 -4.08
CA SER A 169 5.95 16.04 -4.60
C SER A 169 6.61 16.52 -5.90
N VAL A 170 5.77 16.96 -6.83
CA VAL A 170 6.18 17.51 -8.12
C VAL A 170 5.91 19.01 -8.15
N TYR A 171 6.90 19.79 -8.53
CA TYR A 171 6.88 21.25 -8.52
C TYR A 171 6.79 21.75 -9.96
N TRP A 172 5.62 22.25 -10.34
CA TRP A 172 5.33 22.72 -11.69
C TRP A 172 5.78 24.17 -11.91
N SER A 173 6.26 24.48 -13.11
CA SER A 173 6.58 25.84 -13.55
C SER A 173 5.32 26.61 -13.96
N ASN A 174 5.45 27.92 -14.23
CA ASN A 174 4.36 28.74 -14.78
C ASN A 174 3.90 28.30 -16.19
N ASP A 175 4.74 27.58 -16.93
CA ASP A 175 4.40 27.09 -18.28
C ASP A 175 3.59 25.78 -18.26
N SER A 176 3.43 25.15 -17.09
CA SER A 176 2.81 23.83 -16.94
C SER A 176 1.38 23.75 -17.48
N HIS A 177 0.52 24.74 -17.20
CA HIS A 177 -0.86 24.74 -17.65
C HIS A 177 -0.95 24.71 -19.18
N ARG A 178 -0.22 25.61 -19.85
CA ARG A 178 -0.15 25.66 -21.31
C ARG A 178 0.42 24.37 -21.88
N ALA A 179 1.49 23.84 -21.28
CA ALA A 179 2.14 22.62 -21.73
C ALA A 179 1.19 21.41 -21.67
N LEU A 180 0.45 21.26 -20.57
CA LEU A 180 -0.55 20.21 -20.39
C LEU A 180 -1.71 20.32 -21.39
N GLU A 181 -2.26 21.52 -21.59
CA GLU A 181 -3.37 21.75 -22.53
C GLU A 181 -3.00 21.43 -23.99
N HIS A 182 -1.74 21.66 -24.38
CA HIS A 182 -1.26 21.45 -25.74
C HIS A 182 -0.57 20.09 -25.94
N LEU A 183 -0.64 19.18 -24.95
CA LEU A 183 -0.06 17.83 -25.04
C LEU A 183 -0.52 17.06 -26.28
N GLY A 184 -1.74 17.30 -26.75
CA GLY A 184 -2.31 16.63 -27.92
C GLY A 184 -1.54 16.85 -29.23
N ASP A 185 -0.61 17.80 -29.30
CA ASP A 185 0.21 18.08 -30.49
C ASP A 185 1.66 17.63 -30.32
N ALA A 186 2.02 17.08 -29.16
CA ALA A 186 3.37 16.62 -28.85
C ALA A 186 3.66 15.22 -29.42
N SER A 187 4.93 14.98 -29.75
CA SER A 187 5.43 13.68 -30.21
C SER A 187 5.78 12.73 -29.06
N SER A 188 5.98 13.25 -27.85
CA SER A 188 6.18 12.52 -26.60
C SER A 188 5.78 13.37 -25.40
N LEU A 189 5.53 12.76 -24.24
CA LEU A 189 5.28 13.49 -22.99
C LEU A 189 6.51 14.30 -22.57
N LEU A 190 7.71 13.77 -22.76
CA LEU A 190 8.96 14.45 -22.43
C LEU A 190 9.13 15.74 -23.26
N GLU A 191 8.79 15.71 -24.54
CA GLU A 191 8.82 16.89 -25.41
C GLU A 191 7.73 17.90 -25.03
N GLY A 192 6.49 17.43 -24.87
CA GLY A 192 5.34 18.28 -24.56
C GLY A 192 5.44 18.98 -23.20
N LEU A 193 6.13 18.36 -22.22
CA LEU A 193 6.26 18.88 -20.86
C LEU A 193 7.69 19.34 -20.51
N LYS A 194 8.55 19.58 -21.51
CA LYS A 194 9.97 19.90 -21.31
C LYS A 194 10.22 21.09 -20.36
N ASP A 195 9.36 22.11 -20.40
CA ASP A 195 9.45 23.35 -19.61
C ASP A 195 8.42 23.39 -18.47
N ALA A 196 7.71 22.28 -18.20
CA ALA A 196 6.57 22.26 -17.28
C ALA A 196 6.96 22.16 -15.80
N PHE A 197 8.23 21.91 -15.47
CA PHE A 197 8.68 21.66 -14.09
C PHE A 197 9.64 22.74 -13.60
N ALA A 198 9.42 23.22 -12.38
CA ALA A 198 10.33 24.10 -11.67
C ALA A 198 11.46 23.31 -10.99
N VAL A 199 11.16 22.10 -10.52
CA VAL A 199 12.12 21.14 -9.97
C VAL A 199 12.05 19.86 -10.80
N GLU A 200 13.19 19.40 -11.30
CA GLU A 200 13.31 18.25 -12.20
C GLU A 200 13.22 16.89 -11.48
N THR A 201 13.28 16.93 -10.15
CA THR A 201 13.26 15.77 -9.26
C THR A 201 12.16 15.91 -8.21
N SER A 202 11.60 14.79 -7.80
CA SER A 202 10.63 14.68 -6.71
C SER A 202 11.28 14.00 -5.50
N PRO A 203 11.06 14.49 -4.25
CA PRO A 203 11.51 13.79 -3.07
C PRO A 203 10.81 12.43 -2.95
N ASN A 204 11.58 11.41 -2.56
CA ASN A 204 11.11 10.06 -2.39
C ASN A 204 10.68 9.80 -0.93
N TRP A 205 9.88 8.76 -0.69
CA TRP A 205 9.46 8.37 0.65
C TRP A 205 10.60 7.85 1.53
N GLN A 206 11.70 7.44 0.90
CA GLN A 206 12.92 7.02 1.56
C GLN A 206 13.85 8.21 1.91
N ASP A 207 13.47 9.45 1.61
CA ASP A 207 14.27 10.63 1.97
C ASP A 207 14.30 10.83 3.50
N HIS A 208 15.50 11.06 4.05
CA HIS A 208 15.74 11.26 5.49
C HIS A 208 16.42 12.62 5.79
N SER A 209 16.32 13.58 4.88
CA SER A 209 17.07 14.85 4.91
C SER A 209 16.38 16.02 5.65
N THR A 210 15.23 15.74 6.26
CA THR A 210 14.31 16.74 6.85
C THR A 210 14.21 16.66 8.37
N GLY A 211 15.28 16.25 9.06
CA GLY A 211 15.30 16.13 10.52
C GLY A 211 15.03 17.46 11.24
N GLN A 212 15.61 18.56 10.74
CA GLN A 212 15.35 19.91 11.27
C GLN A 212 13.88 20.32 11.09
N GLU A 213 13.24 19.89 10.00
CA GLU A 213 11.82 20.14 9.77
C GLU A 213 10.92 19.31 10.69
N ILE A 214 11.30 18.07 11.05
CA ILE A 214 10.59 17.28 12.07
C ILE A 214 10.56 18.05 13.40
N GLU A 215 11.72 18.50 13.87
CA GLU A 215 11.83 19.28 15.12
C GLU A 215 10.98 20.56 15.06
N ALA A 216 10.98 21.26 13.92
CA ALA A 216 10.20 22.47 13.74
C ALA A 216 8.68 22.21 13.82
N PHE A 217 8.19 21.17 13.14
CA PHE A 217 6.78 20.80 13.14
C PHE A 217 6.33 20.36 14.53
N GLU A 218 7.07 19.48 15.19
CA GLU A 218 6.72 19.02 16.54
C GLU A 218 6.85 20.15 17.58
N LYS A 219 7.80 21.09 17.42
CA LYS A 219 7.91 22.24 18.32
C LYS A 219 6.74 23.21 18.20
N VAL A 220 6.29 23.53 16.99
CA VAL A 220 5.16 24.47 16.78
C VAL A 220 3.85 23.90 17.31
N THR A 221 3.69 22.58 17.25
CA THR A 221 2.47 21.92 17.73
C THR A 221 2.52 21.53 19.21
N ASP A 222 3.58 21.82 19.96
CA ASP A 222 3.76 21.30 21.32
C ASP A 222 3.78 19.76 21.40
N GLY A 223 4.46 19.13 20.43
CA GLY A 223 4.79 17.72 20.40
C GLY A 223 4.12 16.92 19.27
N PRO A 224 4.55 15.65 19.08
CA PRO A 224 4.07 14.76 18.01
C PRO A 224 2.57 14.44 18.12
N ASP A 225 2.03 14.45 19.33
CA ASP A 225 0.64 14.08 19.60
C ASP A 225 -0.35 15.12 19.11
N HIS A 226 -0.11 16.39 19.42
CA HIS A 226 -0.93 17.51 18.93
C HIS A 226 -0.82 17.68 17.41
N LEU A 227 0.33 17.36 16.81
CA LEU A 227 0.45 17.29 15.35
C LEU A 227 -0.41 16.15 14.79
N ALA A 228 -0.40 14.98 15.43
CA ALA A 228 -1.22 13.84 15.03
C ALA A 228 -2.72 14.14 15.19
N GLU A 229 -3.14 14.80 16.26
CA GLU A 229 -4.53 15.22 16.47
C GLU A 229 -5.08 16.05 15.32
N ARG A 230 -4.23 16.86 14.68
CA ARG A 230 -4.58 17.68 13.51
C ARG A 230 -4.48 16.88 12.22
N THR A 231 -3.37 16.18 12.01
CA THR A 231 -2.96 15.66 10.69
C THR A 231 -3.03 14.14 10.54
N GLY A 232 -3.45 13.43 11.59
CA GLY A 232 -3.50 11.98 11.65
C GLY A 232 -2.14 11.29 11.81
N SER A 233 -1.04 12.04 11.94
CA SER A 233 0.32 11.49 12.06
C SER A 233 1.23 12.45 12.82
N ARG A 234 2.25 11.91 13.47
CA ARG A 234 3.41 12.72 13.87
C ARG A 234 4.20 13.19 12.64
N ALA A 235 5.26 13.97 12.86
CA ALA A 235 6.14 14.41 11.78
C ALA A 235 7.03 13.25 11.32
N HIS A 236 7.18 13.10 10.00
CA HIS A 236 8.08 12.11 9.40
C HIS A 236 8.85 12.72 8.24
N TYR A 237 10.11 12.29 8.06
CA TYR A 237 11.02 12.86 7.08
C TYR A 237 10.40 13.03 5.67
N ARG A 238 9.67 12.01 5.26
CA ARG A 238 9.05 11.92 3.94
C ARG A 238 7.81 12.78 3.73
N PHE A 239 7.14 13.28 4.77
CA PHE A 239 5.85 13.95 4.62
C PHE A 239 5.98 15.27 3.85
N THR A 240 5.03 15.51 2.95
CA THR A 240 5.18 16.52 1.89
C THR A 240 5.40 17.93 2.42
N GLY A 241 4.73 18.33 3.51
CA GLY A 241 4.90 19.66 4.11
C GLY A 241 6.33 19.95 4.56
N LEU A 242 7.03 18.94 5.09
CA LEU A 242 8.43 19.06 5.51
C LEU A 242 9.35 19.20 4.29
N GLN A 243 9.11 18.41 3.24
CA GLN A 243 9.86 18.51 1.99
C GLN A 243 9.65 19.87 1.29
N ILE A 244 8.42 20.41 1.35
CA ILE A 244 8.12 21.77 0.87
C ILE A 244 8.92 22.81 1.68
N ARG A 245 8.94 22.72 3.02
CA ARG A 245 9.72 23.63 3.87
C ARG A 245 11.21 23.61 3.53
N LYS A 246 11.78 22.42 3.40
CA LYS A 246 13.19 22.23 3.01
C LYS A 246 13.49 22.96 1.71
N ILE A 247 12.63 22.82 0.69
CA ILE A 247 12.81 23.50 -0.60
C ILE A 247 12.62 25.02 -0.45
N ALA A 248 11.60 25.45 0.27
CA ALA A 248 11.25 26.87 0.45
C ALA A 248 12.30 27.65 1.26
N VAL A 249 12.99 27.02 2.21
CA VAL A 249 13.88 27.70 3.16
C VAL A 249 15.36 27.39 2.92
N ARG A 250 15.73 26.13 2.70
CA ARG A 250 17.14 25.69 2.73
C ARG A 250 17.71 25.37 1.36
N LYS A 251 16.98 24.60 0.55
CA LYS A 251 17.55 24.00 -0.68
C LYS A 251 17.41 24.90 -1.91
N ALA A 252 16.21 25.44 -2.15
CA ALA A 252 15.93 26.15 -3.41
C ALA A 252 14.82 27.21 -3.28
N PRO A 253 14.98 28.22 -2.40
CA PRO A 253 13.97 29.25 -2.15
C PRO A 253 13.54 30.00 -3.43
N ASP A 254 14.49 30.29 -4.32
CA ASP A 254 14.20 30.98 -5.59
C ASP A 254 13.41 30.10 -6.57
N ILE A 255 13.59 28.78 -6.51
CA ILE A 255 12.81 27.83 -7.31
C ILE A 255 11.40 27.72 -6.72
N TYR A 256 11.27 27.60 -5.40
CA TYR A 256 9.97 27.60 -4.72
C TYR A 256 9.10 28.82 -5.11
N LYS A 257 9.69 30.02 -5.15
CA LYS A 257 9.01 31.24 -5.61
C LYS A 257 8.54 31.15 -7.06
N LYS A 258 9.31 30.49 -7.94
CA LYS A 258 8.95 30.28 -9.36
C LYS A 258 7.98 29.13 -9.59
N THR A 259 7.77 28.26 -8.60
CA THR A 259 6.79 27.17 -8.66
C THR A 259 5.37 27.73 -8.72
N SER A 260 4.61 27.33 -9.75
CA SER A 260 3.24 27.77 -9.94
C SER A 260 2.24 26.87 -9.22
N ARG A 261 2.54 25.56 -9.18
CA ARG A 261 1.71 24.47 -8.65
C ARG A 261 2.58 23.38 -8.03
N ILE A 262 2.09 22.71 -7.00
CA ILE A 262 2.69 21.52 -6.36
C ILE A 262 1.65 20.40 -6.39
N SER A 263 2.06 19.21 -6.82
CA SER A 263 1.24 18.00 -6.87
C SER A 263 1.88 16.89 -6.04
N LEU A 264 1.07 15.99 -5.46
CA LEU A 264 1.57 14.67 -5.05
C LEU A 264 1.81 13.79 -6.28
N VAL A 265 2.61 12.73 -6.18
CA VAL A 265 2.90 11.80 -7.28
C VAL A 265 1.61 11.24 -7.91
N SER A 266 0.61 10.94 -7.09
CA SER A 266 -0.74 10.50 -7.50
C SER A 266 -1.43 11.54 -8.40
N SER A 267 -1.59 12.77 -7.91
CA SER A 267 -2.20 13.88 -8.65
C SER A 267 -1.36 14.33 -9.86
N PHE A 268 -0.04 14.16 -9.83
CA PHE A 268 0.84 14.38 -10.98
C PHE A 268 0.49 13.42 -12.12
N LEU A 269 0.41 12.12 -11.85
CA LEU A 269 0.09 11.12 -12.87
C LEU A 269 -1.32 11.32 -13.43
N ALA A 270 -2.30 11.63 -12.56
CA ALA A 270 -3.63 12.04 -12.98
C ALA A 270 -3.60 13.27 -13.89
N SER A 271 -2.78 14.27 -13.57
CA SER A 271 -2.64 15.50 -14.37
C SER A 271 -2.12 15.22 -15.78
N VAL A 272 -1.13 14.33 -15.89
CA VAL A 272 -0.56 13.90 -17.17
C VAL A 272 -1.61 13.19 -18.02
N LEU A 273 -2.36 12.24 -17.44
CA LEU A 273 -3.43 11.52 -18.14
C LEU A 273 -4.57 12.45 -18.60
N LEU A 274 -4.91 13.46 -17.80
CA LEU A 274 -5.95 14.44 -18.11
C LEU A 274 -5.52 15.51 -19.11
N GLY A 275 -4.23 15.83 -19.19
CA GLY A 275 -3.75 17.01 -19.93
C GLY A 275 -4.15 18.34 -19.26
N LYS A 276 -4.36 18.33 -17.95
CA LYS A 276 -4.60 19.51 -17.10
C LYS A 276 -4.23 19.17 -15.66
N ILE A 277 -3.97 20.18 -14.83
CA ILE A 277 -3.63 19.95 -13.41
C ILE A 277 -4.82 19.31 -12.68
N ALA A 278 -4.57 18.14 -12.08
CA ALA A 278 -5.49 17.44 -11.22
C ALA A 278 -5.37 17.95 -9.76
N PRO A 279 -6.48 17.99 -9.01
CA PRO A 279 -6.46 18.29 -7.59
C PRO A 279 -5.88 17.11 -6.78
N ILE A 280 -5.54 17.39 -5.52
CA ILE A 280 -5.15 16.36 -4.56
C ILE A 280 -6.43 15.85 -3.89
N GLU A 281 -6.58 14.53 -3.75
CA GLU A 281 -7.70 13.92 -3.03
C GLU A 281 -7.44 13.93 -1.51
N HIS A 282 -8.49 14.08 -0.69
CA HIS A 282 -8.34 14.10 0.78
C HIS A 282 -7.58 12.92 1.38
N ALA A 283 -7.74 11.71 0.83
CA ALA A 283 -7.11 10.52 1.37
C ALA A 283 -5.58 10.66 1.32
N ASP A 284 -5.03 11.05 0.18
CA ASP A 284 -3.59 11.21 -0.01
C ASP A 284 -3.06 12.51 0.64
N ALA A 285 -3.89 13.56 0.75
CA ALA A 285 -3.54 14.79 1.46
C ALA A 285 -3.20 14.57 2.94
N CYS A 286 -3.70 13.49 3.55
CA CYS A 286 -3.37 13.13 4.93
C CYS A 286 -1.86 12.84 5.12
N GLY A 287 -1.16 12.45 4.05
CA GLY A 287 0.28 12.19 4.05
C GLY A 287 1.18 13.45 3.97
N MET A 288 0.67 14.63 4.32
CA MET A 288 1.38 15.90 4.11
C MET A 288 1.78 16.66 5.38
N ASN A 289 1.24 16.32 6.56
CA ASN A 289 1.40 17.05 7.84
C ASN A 289 0.98 18.53 7.80
N ILE A 290 0.23 18.97 6.79
CA ILE A 290 -0.34 20.34 6.69
C ILE A 290 -1.85 20.33 6.47
N TYR A 291 -2.46 19.15 6.38
CA TYR A 291 -3.87 18.98 6.15
C TYR A 291 -4.55 18.56 7.46
N ASN A 292 -5.51 19.37 7.92
CA ASN A 292 -6.27 19.09 9.12
C ASN A 292 -7.41 18.13 8.79
N ILE A 293 -7.29 16.87 9.23
CA ILE A 293 -8.21 15.79 8.82
C ILE A 293 -9.63 16.06 9.33
N ALA A 294 -9.78 16.45 10.59
CA ALA A 294 -11.06 16.70 11.23
C ALA A 294 -11.80 17.89 10.61
N LYS A 295 -11.07 18.96 10.26
CA LYS A 295 -11.65 20.16 9.64
C LYS A 295 -11.87 20.01 8.13
N GLY A 296 -11.23 19.04 7.48
CA GLY A 296 -11.40 18.86 6.04
C GLY A 296 -10.62 19.85 5.17
N GLN A 297 -9.60 20.54 5.70
CA GLN A 297 -8.92 21.65 5.01
C GLN A 297 -7.45 21.78 5.42
N TYR A 298 -6.68 22.60 4.69
CA TYR A 298 -5.33 22.97 5.12
C TYR A 298 -5.34 23.61 6.51
N ASP A 299 -4.31 23.30 7.27
CA ASP A 299 -4.06 23.90 8.57
C ASP A 299 -3.15 25.13 8.39
N ASP A 300 -3.65 26.34 8.66
CA ASP A 300 -2.96 27.59 8.33
C ASP A 300 -1.60 27.74 9.03
N GLU A 301 -1.49 27.32 10.29
CA GLU A 301 -0.23 27.40 11.04
C GLU A 301 0.81 26.41 10.50
N LEU A 302 0.40 25.17 10.21
CA LEU A 302 1.29 24.16 9.61
C LEU A 302 1.65 24.52 8.17
N THR A 303 0.74 25.18 7.45
CA THR A 303 0.97 25.70 6.09
C THR A 303 1.95 26.87 6.13
N ALA A 304 1.84 27.78 7.11
CA ALA A 304 2.81 28.85 7.31
C ALA A 304 4.20 28.28 7.58
N LEU A 305 4.28 27.23 8.41
CA LEU A 305 5.51 26.52 8.68
C LEU A 305 6.09 25.86 7.42
N ALA A 306 5.28 25.14 6.65
CA ALA A 306 5.71 24.54 5.39
C ALA A 306 6.19 25.58 4.37
N ALA A 307 5.57 26.75 4.32
CA ALA A 307 5.94 27.84 3.42
C ALA A 307 7.18 28.64 3.85
N GLY A 308 7.70 28.39 5.06
CA GLY A 308 8.85 29.15 5.58
C GLY A 308 8.51 30.57 6.04
N VAL A 309 7.28 30.79 6.49
CA VAL A 309 6.77 32.11 6.91
C VAL A 309 6.08 32.06 8.28
N HIS A 310 6.49 31.14 9.17
CA HIS A 310 5.90 31.04 10.50
C HIS A 310 6.42 32.17 11.42
N PRO A 311 5.56 32.95 12.10
CA PRO A 311 6.00 34.12 12.87
C PRO A 311 7.08 33.81 13.92
N SER A 312 6.92 32.72 14.67
CA SER A 312 7.82 32.38 15.78
C SER A 312 9.13 31.69 15.36
N LEU A 313 9.17 31.08 14.17
CA LEU A 313 10.34 30.33 13.70
C LEU A 313 11.09 31.07 12.59
N ASP A 314 10.36 31.70 11.68
CA ASP A 314 10.91 32.37 10.49
C ASP A 314 10.94 33.91 10.66
N GLY A 315 10.31 34.46 11.71
CA GLY A 315 10.32 35.90 12.00
C GLY A 315 9.45 36.75 11.07
N ALA A 316 8.54 36.11 10.32
CA ALA A 316 7.63 36.76 9.39
C ALA A 316 6.59 37.63 10.13
N SER A 317 6.20 38.76 9.51
CA SER A 317 5.07 39.56 9.98
C SER A 317 3.73 38.84 9.73
N ASP A 318 2.65 39.28 10.38
CA ASP A 318 1.32 38.72 10.16
C ASP A 318 0.89 38.82 8.68
N GLU A 319 1.25 39.91 8.00
CA GLU A 319 0.99 40.08 6.56
C GLU A 319 1.80 39.12 5.69
N GLU A 320 3.09 38.89 6.01
CA GLU A 320 3.96 37.95 5.30
C GLU A 320 3.49 36.51 5.50
N THR A 321 3.11 36.14 6.73
CA THR A 321 2.53 34.84 7.05
C THR A 321 1.23 34.61 6.28
N ALA A 322 0.30 35.57 6.32
CA ALA A 322 -0.96 35.44 5.59
C ALA A 322 -0.74 35.30 4.07
N ALA A 323 0.16 36.11 3.50
CA ALA A 323 0.48 36.05 2.08
C ALA A 323 1.13 34.72 1.69
N GLY A 324 2.08 34.20 2.47
CA GLY A 324 2.76 32.94 2.20
C GLY A 324 1.86 31.71 2.38
N VAL A 325 0.94 31.72 3.35
CA VAL A 325 -0.09 30.68 3.51
C VAL A 325 -0.98 30.63 2.27
N GLU A 326 -1.50 31.77 1.82
CA GLU A 326 -2.34 31.83 0.62
C GLU A 326 -1.56 31.46 -0.65
N GLU A 327 -0.27 31.82 -0.72
CA GLU A 327 0.60 31.40 -1.82
C GLU A 327 0.75 29.88 -1.87
N LEU A 328 1.04 29.23 -0.74
CA LEU A 328 1.20 27.77 -0.68
C LEU A 328 -0.13 27.05 -0.94
N LYS A 329 -1.24 27.51 -0.37
CA LYS A 329 -2.59 26.99 -0.69
C LYS A 329 -2.90 27.12 -2.18
N ARG A 330 -2.54 28.23 -2.84
CA ARG A 330 -2.70 28.39 -4.29
C ARG A 330 -1.82 27.42 -5.08
N LYS A 331 -0.57 27.21 -4.65
CA LYS A 331 0.35 26.23 -5.27
C LYS A 331 -0.20 24.80 -5.12
N LEU A 332 -0.75 24.41 -3.98
CA LEU A 332 -1.31 23.07 -3.79
C LEU A 332 -2.71 22.91 -4.43
N GLY A 333 -3.49 23.99 -4.43
CA GLY A 333 -4.87 24.05 -4.88
C GLY A 333 -5.89 23.52 -3.88
N PRO A 334 -7.18 23.47 -4.28
CA PRO A 334 -8.18 22.80 -3.46
C PRO A 334 -7.85 21.31 -3.29
N ILE A 335 -8.23 20.78 -2.14
CA ILE A 335 -8.27 19.34 -1.89
C ILE A 335 -9.70 18.90 -2.18
N ASP A 336 -9.86 17.98 -3.11
CA ASP A 336 -11.17 17.53 -3.56
C ASP A 336 -11.71 16.44 -2.63
N ASP A 337 -13.02 16.53 -2.38
CA ASP A 337 -13.83 15.51 -1.71
C ASP A 337 -13.61 14.13 -2.35
N ILE A 338 -13.62 13.09 -1.51
CA ILE A 338 -13.57 11.71 -2.03
C ILE A 338 -14.86 11.47 -2.82
N THR A 339 -14.71 11.22 -4.12
CA THR A 339 -15.82 11.14 -5.07
C THR A 339 -15.66 9.99 -6.06
N TYR A 340 -16.79 9.52 -6.61
CA TYR A 340 -16.82 8.63 -7.78
C TYR A 340 -16.85 9.41 -9.10
N GLU A 341 -17.01 10.72 -9.06
CA GLU A 341 -17.11 11.54 -10.28
C GLU A 341 -15.77 11.61 -10.99
N ALA A 342 -15.78 11.48 -12.32
CA ALA A 342 -14.56 11.63 -13.10
C ALA A 342 -14.05 13.07 -13.07
N MET A 343 -12.73 13.23 -12.96
CA MET A 343 -12.05 14.54 -13.06
C MET A 343 -12.09 15.10 -14.50
N GLY A 344 -12.34 14.21 -15.47
CA GLY A 344 -12.46 14.52 -16.88
C GLY A 344 -12.23 13.29 -17.75
N THR A 345 -12.12 13.52 -19.05
CA THR A 345 -11.71 12.52 -20.02
C THR A 345 -10.19 12.56 -20.23
N VAL A 346 -9.65 11.46 -20.76
CA VAL A 346 -8.23 11.34 -21.11
C VAL A 346 -7.80 12.40 -22.12
N SER A 347 -6.57 12.88 -21.99
CA SER A 347 -5.97 13.87 -22.90
C SER A 347 -6.02 13.40 -24.36
N PRO A 348 -6.27 14.32 -25.32
CA PRO A 348 -6.17 14.03 -26.75
C PRO A 348 -4.82 13.44 -27.17
N TYR A 349 -3.76 13.63 -26.38
CA TYR A 349 -2.46 12.99 -26.58
C TYR A 349 -2.59 11.46 -26.65
N PHE A 350 -3.25 10.85 -25.66
CA PHE A 350 -3.38 9.39 -25.60
C PHE A 350 -4.38 8.86 -26.62
N VAL A 351 -5.41 9.64 -26.95
CA VAL A 351 -6.36 9.33 -28.03
C VAL A 351 -5.63 9.24 -29.37
N LYS A 352 -4.94 10.32 -29.78
CA LYS A 352 -4.26 10.39 -31.09
C LYS A 352 -3.11 9.38 -31.19
N ARG A 353 -2.36 9.17 -30.11
CA ARG A 353 -1.14 8.36 -30.12
C ARG A 353 -1.40 6.86 -29.94
N TYR A 354 -2.27 6.49 -29.01
CA TYR A 354 -2.50 5.09 -28.63
C TYR A 354 -3.88 4.56 -29.04
N GLY A 355 -4.85 5.43 -29.35
CA GLY A 355 -6.17 5.02 -29.81
C GLY A 355 -7.18 4.79 -28.67
N PHE A 356 -7.02 5.48 -27.54
CA PHE A 356 -8.04 5.54 -26.50
C PHE A 356 -9.36 6.08 -27.03
N SER A 357 -10.47 5.69 -26.39
CA SER A 357 -11.75 6.38 -26.59
C SER A 357 -11.65 7.82 -26.07
N GLU A 358 -12.20 8.79 -26.80
CA GLU A 358 -12.35 10.18 -26.32
C GLU A 358 -13.24 10.28 -25.06
N ASN A 359 -14.04 9.26 -24.80
CA ASN A 359 -14.91 9.15 -23.62
C ASN A 359 -14.25 8.40 -22.44
N ALA A 360 -13.00 7.92 -22.59
CA ALA A 360 -12.31 7.24 -21.50
C ALA A 360 -12.10 8.22 -20.34
N LYS A 361 -12.58 7.87 -19.15
CA LYS A 361 -12.59 8.74 -17.97
C LYS A 361 -11.35 8.54 -17.11
N VAL A 362 -10.91 9.63 -16.47
CA VAL A 362 -9.87 9.60 -15.44
C VAL A 362 -10.53 9.97 -14.11
N TYR A 363 -10.51 9.04 -13.16
CA TYR A 363 -11.00 9.22 -11.79
C TYR A 363 -9.86 9.57 -10.85
N SER A 364 -10.17 10.02 -9.63
CA SER A 364 -9.16 10.46 -8.67
C SER A 364 -8.13 9.36 -8.38
N PHE A 365 -6.86 9.74 -8.41
CA PHE A 365 -5.73 8.89 -7.99
C PHE A 365 -5.51 9.07 -6.49
N THR A 366 -4.88 8.09 -5.86
CA THR A 366 -4.64 8.08 -4.41
C THR A 366 -3.23 7.59 -4.07
N GLY A 367 -2.91 7.42 -2.80
CA GLY A 367 -1.64 6.84 -2.37
C GLY A 367 -1.56 5.32 -2.62
N ASP A 368 -0.36 4.76 -2.71
CA ASP A 368 -0.13 3.31 -2.88
C ASP A 368 -0.70 2.44 -1.74
N ASN A 369 -0.50 2.83 -0.49
CA ASN A 369 -1.10 2.12 0.65
C ASN A 369 -2.63 2.22 0.62
N LEU A 370 -3.15 3.41 0.30
CA LEU A 370 -4.58 3.70 0.11
C LEU A 370 -5.18 2.87 -1.02
N ALA A 371 -4.47 2.65 -2.12
CA ALA A 371 -4.90 1.77 -3.19
C ALA A 371 -4.80 0.29 -2.77
N THR A 372 -3.81 -0.09 -1.97
CA THR A 372 -3.67 -1.47 -1.47
C THR A 372 -4.87 -1.90 -0.65
N ILE A 373 -5.38 -1.06 0.27
CA ILE A 373 -6.51 -1.47 1.13
C ILE A 373 -7.79 -1.72 0.33
N ILE A 374 -8.00 -0.99 -0.77
CA ILE A 374 -9.18 -1.13 -1.62
C ILE A 374 -9.04 -2.21 -2.70
N SER A 375 -7.89 -2.91 -2.74
CA SER A 375 -7.69 -4.10 -3.59
C SER A 375 -8.30 -5.37 -2.99
N LEU A 376 -8.76 -5.29 -1.74
CA LEU A 376 -9.42 -6.35 -0.98
C LEU A 376 -10.70 -5.79 -0.35
N PRO A 377 -11.70 -6.64 -0.04
CA PRO A 377 -12.89 -6.23 0.71
C PRO A 377 -12.59 -6.12 2.20
N VAL A 378 -11.64 -5.24 2.56
CA VAL A 378 -11.28 -4.94 3.95
C VAL A 378 -12.36 -4.05 4.54
N GLU A 379 -13.13 -4.58 5.50
CA GLU A 379 -14.20 -3.84 6.17
C GLU A 379 -13.75 -3.21 7.48
N GLN A 380 -14.66 -2.46 8.11
CA GLN A 380 -14.45 -1.93 9.46
C GLN A 380 -13.98 -3.03 10.43
N ASN A 381 -12.87 -2.74 11.12
CA ASN A 381 -12.16 -3.62 12.05
C ASN A 381 -11.49 -4.85 11.42
N ASP A 382 -11.45 -4.97 10.09
CA ASP A 382 -10.52 -5.90 9.45
C ASP A 382 -9.11 -5.32 9.49
N VAL A 383 -8.13 -6.21 9.54
CA VAL A 383 -6.71 -5.87 9.55
C VAL A 383 -6.01 -6.63 8.44
N LEU A 384 -5.26 -5.90 7.62
CA LEU A 384 -4.38 -6.43 6.59
C LEU A 384 -2.93 -6.26 7.08
N MET A 385 -2.21 -7.38 7.22
CA MET A 385 -0.78 -7.40 7.52
C MET A 385 0.03 -7.74 6.27
N SER A 386 0.72 -6.74 5.74
CA SER A 386 1.68 -6.90 4.66
C SER A 386 3.05 -7.26 5.22
N LEU A 387 3.50 -8.48 4.94
CA LEU A 387 4.74 -9.05 5.44
C LEU A 387 5.79 -9.06 4.32
N GLY A 388 6.62 -8.01 4.30
CA GLY A 388 7.80 -7.89 3.43
C GLY A 388 9.08 -7.73 4.25
N THR A 389 10.12 -7.14 3.64
CA THR A 389 11.34 -6.71 4.36
C THR A 389 10.97 -5.87 5.58
N SER A 390 10.04 -4.93 5.40
CA SER A 390 9.27 -4.23 6.43
C SER A 390 7.92 -4.91 6.67
N THR A 391 7.30 -4.66 7.82
CA THR A 391 5.92 -5.06 8.10
C THR A 391 5.03 -3.82 8.08
N THR A 392 3.92 -3.87 7.34
CA THR A 392 2.90 -2.81 7.34
C THR A 392 1.57 -3.40 7.79
N VAL A 393 0.95 -2.77 8.78
CA VAL A 393 -0.40 -3.11 9.25
C VAL A 393 -1.36 -2.04 8.76
N LEU A 394 -2.33 -2.43 7.94
CA LEU A 394 -3.41 -1.58 7.46
C LEU A 394 -4.72 -2.02 8.09
N LEU A 395 -5.58 -1.07 8.45
CA LEU A 395 -6.92 -1.38 8.99
C LEU A 395 -7.93 -0.31 8.60
N VAL A 396 -9.21 -0.67 8.62
CA VAL A 396 -10.31 0.28 8.43
C VAL A 396 -11.00 0.55 9.75
N THR A 397 -11.21 1.82 10.06
CA THR A 397 -11.97 2.26 11.24
C THR A 397 -12.86 3.44 10.89
N GLU A 398 -14.07 3.51 11.46
CA GLU A 398 -14.93 4.69 11.34
C GLU A 398 -14.62 5.74 12.42
N GLN A 399 -13.63 5.45 13.27
CA GLN A 399 -13.27 6.30 14.38
C GLN A 399 -12.13 7.22 14.04
N PHE A 400 -12.35 8.51 14.29
CA PHE A 400 -11.27 9.46 14.30
C PHE A 400 -10.52 9.37 15.63
N ASN A 401 -9.48 8.53 15.67
CA ASN A 401 -8.60 8.34 16.82
C ASN A 401 -7.12 8.53 16.42
N PRO A 402 -6.68 9.78 16.13
CA PRO A 402 -5.31 10.05 15.73
C PRO A 402 -4.30 9.77 16.85
N SER A 403 -3.09 9.35 16.49
CA SER A 403 -1.99 9.10 17.44
C SER A 403 -0.65 9.31 16.75
N SER A 404 0.38 9.63 17.53
CA SER A 404 1.76 9.66 17.07
C SER A 404 2.33 8.27 16.73
N GLN A 405 1.66 7.20 17.17
CA GLN A 405 2.10 5.81 16.97
C GLN A 405 1.75 5.21 15.60
N TYR A 406 0.95 5.90 14.80
CA TYR A 406 0.46 5.39 13.52
C TYR A 406 -0.01 6.54 12.63
N HIS A 407 -0.32 6.19 11.39
CA HIS A 407 -0.93 7.09 10.43
C HIS A 407 -2.43 6.83 10.38
N LEU A 408 -3.25 7.87 10.47
CA LEU A 408 -4.69 7.80 10.28
C LEU A 408 -5.06 8.67 9.08
N PHE A 409 -5.41 8.04 7.96
CA PHE A 409 -5.77 8.71 6.71
C PHE A 409 -7.26 8.55 6.42
N LYS A 410 -7.87 9.48 5.67
CA LYS A 410 -9.24 9.29 5.17
C LYS A 410 -9.28 8.10 4.21
N HIS A 411 -10.33 7.28 4.26
CA HIS A 411 -10.47 6.12 3.38
C HIS A 411 -10.83 6.56 1.95
N PRO A 412 -10.19 6.04 0.87
CA PRO A 412 -10.32 6.60 -0.48
C PRO A 412 -11.64 6.26 -1.19
N THR A 413 -12.51 5.43 -0.58
CA THR A 413 -13.81 5.02 -1.15
C THR A 413 -14.94 4.90 -0.11
N MET A 414 -14.67 5.15 1.18
CA MET A 414 -15.66 5.04 2.26
C MET A 414 -15.75 6.38 3.00
N LYS A 415 -16.87 7.08 2.86
CA LYS A 415 -17.02 8.49 3.28
C LYS A 415 -16.73 8.76 4.76
N ASN A 416 -17.14 7.84 5.63
CA ASN A 416 -17.06 8.00 7.09
C ASN A 416 -16.02 7.09 7.72
N ALA A 417 -15.06 6.62 6.92
CA ALA A 417 -14.01 5.73 7.39
C ALA A 417 -12.61 6.32 7.19
N TYR A 418 -11.71 5.77 7.97
CA TYR A 418 -10.29 6.05 7.98
C TYR A 418 -9.53 4.75 7.74
N MET A 419 -8.40 4.87 7.07
CA MET A 419 -7.34 3.88 7.08
C MET A 419 -6.40 4.18 8.24
N GLY A 420 -6.21 3.20 9.14
CA GLY A 420 -5.07 3.16 10.03
C GLY A 420 -3.89 2.45 9.36
N MET A 421 -2.68 2.99 9.50
CA MET A 421 -1.46 2.40 8.97
C MET A 421 -0.33 2.45 10.00
N ILE A 422 0.29 1.29 10.28
CA ILE A 422 1.47 1.15 11.13
C ILE A 422 2.59 0.57 10.30
N CYS A 423 3.76 1.20 10.31
CA CYS A 423 4.92 0.77 9.54
C CYS A 423 6.06 0.39 10.48
N TYR A 424 6.60 -0.82 10.29
CA TYR A 424 7.77 -1.33 11.01
C TYR A 424 8.92 -1.54 10.03
N CYS A 425 10.09 -0.97 10.33
CA CYS A 425 11.32 -1.21 9.57
C CYS A 425 11.75 -2.68 9.66
N ASN A 426 11.69 -3.25 10.86
CA ASN A 426 12.26 -4.57 11.15
C ASN A 426 11.20 -5.66 10.95
N GLY A 427 10.90 -6.00 9.69
CA GLY A 427 9.94 -7.03 9.28
C GLY A 427 10.58 -8.42 9.07
N ALA A 428 10.52 -8.94 7.83
CA ALA A 428 11.15 -10.20 7.47
C ALA A 428 12.67 -10.18 7.64
N LEU A 429 13.32 -9.03 7.42
CA LEU A 429 14.76 -8.89 7.60
C LEU A 429 15.20 -9.36 9.01
N ALA A 430 14.51 -8.90 10.05
CA ALA A 430 14.84 -9.29 11.42
C ALA A 430 14.57 -10.79 11.67
N ARG A 431 13.52 -11.36 11.06
CA ARG A 431 13.26 -12.81 11.12
C ARG A 431 14.32 -13.63 10.40
N GLU A 432 14.85 -13.12 9.30
CA GLU A 432 15.96 -13.75 8.56
C GLU A 432 17.25 -13.77 9.39
N TYR A 433 17.55 -12.74 10.19
CA TYR A 433 18.67 -12.78 11.14
C TYR A 433 18.56 -13.98 12.09
N VAL A 434 17.40 -14.14 12.74
CA VAL A 434 17.16 -15.27 13.66
C VAL A 434 17.20 -16.62 12.93
N ARG A 435 16.59 -16.72 11.75
CA ARG A 435 16.64 -17.92 10.91
C ARG A 435 18.09 -18.30 10.55
N ASN A 436 18.94 -17.32 10.25
CA ASN A 436 20.34 -17.56 9.90
C ASN A 436 21.11 -18.17 11.08
N ASP A 437 20.91 -17.65 12.30
CA ASP A 437 21.53 -18.20 13.50
C ASP A 437 21.08 -19.66 13.76
N VAL A 438 19.79 -19.96 13.55
CA VAL A 438 19.26 -21.33 13.62
C VAL A 438 19.91 -22.23 12.56
N ASN A 439 19.98 -21.78 11.31
CA ASN A 439 20.58 -22.55 10.23
C ASN A 439 22.07 -22.82 10.48
N GLU A 440 22.80 -21.86 11.05
CA GLU A 440 24.19 -22.04 11.45
C GLU A 440 24.34 -23.09 12.56
N LYS A 441 23.54 -22.98 13.64
CA LYS A 441 23.55 -23.93 14.76
C LYS A 441 23.29 -25.36 14.30
N TYR A 442 22.30 -25.55 13.44
CA TYR A 442 21.88 -26.87 12.95
C TYR A 442 22.60 -27.34 11.68
N LYS A 443 23.55 -26.54 11.16
CA LYS A 443 24.33 -26.83 9.95
C LYS A 443 23.43 -27.15 8.74
N LEU A 444 22.39 -26.33 8.57
CA LEU A 444 21.43 -26.45 7.49
C LEU A 444 21.88 -25.64 6.27
N ASN A 445 21.18 -25.82 5.16
CA ASN A 445 21.42 -25.00 3.97
C ASN A 445 21.12 -23.53 4.27
N HIS A 446 21.84 -22.63 3.58
CA HIS A 446 21.51 -21.22 3.61
C HIS A 446 20.06 -21.02 3.12
N ASP A 447 19.33 -20.12 3.78
CA ASP A 447 17.95 -19.72 3.46
C ASP A 447 16.79 -20.70 3.73
N THR A 448 16.99 -21.88 4.34
CA THR A 448 15.84 -22.72 4.73
C THR A 448 15.11 -22.16 5.96
N TRP A 449 13.78 -22.36 6.00
CA TRP A 449 12.92 -22.07 7.15
C TRP A 449 12.53 -23.33 7.93
N ASP A 450 12.89 -24.53 7.46
CA ASP A 450 12.34 -25.79 7.99
C ASP A 450 12.50 -25.94 9.51
N LYS A 451 13.70 -25.62 10.03
CA LYS A 451 13.97 -25.74 11.47
C LYS A 451 13.39 -24.60 12.29
N PHE A 452 13.36 -23.40 11.72
CA PHE A 452 12.65 -22.26 12.32
C PHE A 452 11.17 -22.60 12.49
N ASP A 453 10.54 -23.15 11.46
CA ASP A 453 9.14 -23.52 11.46
C ASP A 453 8.85 -24.67 12.44
N GLU A 454 9.71 -25.69 12.50
CA GLU A 454 9.62 -26.78 13.49
C GLU A 454 9.62 -26.25 14.93
N ILE A 455 10.56 -25.34 15.25
CA ILE A 455 10.66 -24.74 16.58
C ILE A 455 9.42 -23.89 16.86
N LEU A 456 9.01 -23.04 15.91
CA LEU A 456 7.86 -22.14 16.06
C LEU A 456 6.54 -22.90 16.25
N ASP A 457 6.30 -23.94 15.46
CA ASP A 457 5.09 -24.77 15.53
C ASP A 457 5.02 -25.60 16.83
N SER A 458 6.17 -25.86 17.48
CA SER A 458 6.22 -26.50 18.79
C SER A 458 5.78 -25.58 19.95
N SER A 459 5.84 -24.26 19.76
CA SER A 459 5.43 -23.26 20.76
C SER A 459 3.92 -23.06 20.76
N THR A 460 3.25 -23.48 21.83
CA THR A 460 1.78 -23.42 21.97
C THR A 460 1.26 -22.32 22.90
N SER A 461 2.14 -21.75 23.74
CA SER A 461 1.82 -20.69 24.71
C SER A 461 3.03 -19.80 24.94
N PHE A 462 2.79 -18.56 25.38
CA PHE A 462 3.84 -17.67 25.83
C PHE A 462 4.65 -18.30 26.97
N ASP A 463 5.97 -18.34 26.83
CA ASP A 463 6.90 -19.03 27.73
C ASP A 463 7.56 -18.11 28.77
N ASN A 464 7.11 -16.85 28.84
CA ASN A 464 7.66 -15.77 29.65
C ASN A 464 8.97 -15.15 29.14
N LYS A 465 9.40 -15.48 27.92
CA LYS A 465 10.58 -14.87 27.29
C LYS A 465 10.17 -14.02 26.10
N LEU A 466 10.71 -12.80 26.02
CA LEU A 466 10.44 -11.91 24.90
C LEU A 466 11.67 -11.09 24.56
N GLY A 467 11.85 -10.83 23.27
CA GLY A 467 12.98 -10.10 22.74
C GLY A 467 12.53 -8.93 21.88
N ILE A 468 13.44 -7.99 21.68
CA ILE A 468 13.34 -6.90 20.70
C ILE A 468 14.49 -7.11 19.73
N TYR A 469 14.16 -7.10 18.44
CA TYR A 469 15.05 -7.47 17.34
C TYR A 469 15.09 -6.33 16.33
N PHE A 470 15.85 -5.29 16.65
CA PHE A 470 16.02 -4.10 15.81
C PHE A 470 17.44 -4.11 15.20
N PRO A 471 17.72 -4.96 14.19
CA PRO A 471 19.00 -4.91 13.47
C PRO A 471 19.23 -3.55 12.81
N LEU A 472 18.15 -2.85 12.47
CA LEU A 472 18.11 -1.43 12.10
C LEU A 472 17.42 -0.64 13.21
N GLY A 473 17.46 0.70 13.16
CA GLY A 473 16.51 1.51 13.94
C GLY A 473 15.05 1.16 13.61
N GLU A 474 14.14 1.43 14.54
CA GLU A 474 12.70 1.20 14.38
C GLU A 474 11.93 2.52 14.27
N ILE A 475 10.83 2.52 13.50
CA ILE A 475 9.95 3.68 13.34
C ILE A 475 8.96 3.74 14.50
N VAL A 476 8.40 2.60 14.87
CA VAL A 476 7.33 2.49 15.87
C VAL A 476 7.58 1.27 16.79
N PRO A 477 8.01 1.45 18.05
CA PRO A 477 8.41 2.73 18.64
C PRO A 477 9.65 3.29 17.95
N ASN A 478 9.83 4.61 17.98
CA ASN A 478 11.08 5.20 17.51
C ASN A 478 12.21 4.73 18.43
N ALA A 479 13.17 3.98 17.90
CA ALA A 479 14.26 3.43 18.69
C ALA A 479 15.50 3.20 17.82
N ALA A 480 16.68 3.37 18.43
CA ALA A 480 17.95 3.04 17.83
C ALA A 480 18.06 1.54 17.54
N ALA A 481 18.96 1.16 16.63
CA ALA A 481 19.27 -0.26 16.37
C ALA A 481 19.77 -0.94 17.65
N GLN A 482 19.09 -2.01 18.08
CA GLN A 482 19.39 -2.74 19.30
C GLN A 482 18.76 -4.13 19.35
N PHE A 483 19.34 -4.99 20.17
CA PHE A 483 18.74 -6.25 20.58
C PHE A 483 18.58 -6.24 22.09
N LEU A 484 17.41 -6.66 22.57
CA LEU A 484 17.12 -6.80 24.00
C LEU A 484 16.40 -8.12 24.21
N ARG A 485 16.77 -8.87 25.24
CA ARG A 485 16.10 -10.12 25.62
C ARG A 485 15.73 -10.06 27.08
N CYS A 486 14.48 -10.39 27.40
CA CYS A 486 13.95 -10.34 28.75
C CYS A 486 13.17 -11.60 29.09
N GLU A 487 13.27 -12.01 30.34
CA GLU A 487 12.50 -13.09 30.95
C GLU A 487 11.64 -12.52 32.09
N LEU A 488 10.34 -12.85 32.09
CA LEU A 488 9.43 -12.57 33.19
C LEU A 488 9.53 -13.69 34.22
N LEU A 489 10.09 -13.37 35.40
CA LEU A 489 10.29 -14.33 36.48
C LEU A 489 8.99 -14.64 37.23
N SER A 490 9.00 -15.71 38.03
CA SER A 490 7.84 -16.16 38.81
C SER A 490 7.35 -15.13 39.84
N ASP A 491 8.25 -14.27 40.32
CA ASP A 491 7.96 -13.15 41.22
C ASP A 491 7.51 -11.87 40.49
N LYS A 492 7.28 -11.96 39.17
CA LYS A 492 6.86 -10.87 38.26
C LYS A 492 7.94 -9.83 37.96
N SER A 493 9.15 -10.01 38.47
CA SER A 493 10.26 -9.16 38.07
C SER A 493 10.71 -9.48 36.64
N ILE A 494 11.17 -8.45 35.93
CA ILE A 494 11.69 -8.59 34.57
C ILE A 494 13.21 -8.65 34.65
N LYS A 495 13.78 -9.75 34.17
CA LYS A 495 15.21 -9.96 34.11
C LYS A 495 15.68 -9.81 32.67
N GLU A 496 16.63 -8.90 32.45
CA GLU A 496 17.35 -8.83 31.18
C GLU A 496 18.33 -10.00 31.06
N ILE A 497 18.32 -10.63 29.90
CA ILE A 497 19.13 -11.78 29.56
C ILE A 497 20.13 -11.34 28.51
N GLU A 498 21.42 -11.47 28.81
CA GLU A 498 22.48 -11.04 27.89
C GLU A 498 22.43 -11.88 26.60
N ASN A 499 22.35 -13.21 26.74
CA ASN A 499 22.17 -14.15 25.64
C ASN A 499 21.40 -15.38 26.12
N TRP A 500 20.51 -15.91 25.27
CA TRP A 500 19.93 -17.25 25.41
C TRP A 500 20.13 -18.05 24.12
N ASP A 501 19.72 -19.31 24.12
CA ASP A 501 19.83 -20.16 22.94
C ASP A 501 19.02 -19.57 21.76
N CYS A 502 19.54 -19.61 20.53
CA CYS A 502 18.87 -19.03 19.35
C CYS A 502 17.50 -19.68 19.04
N ASP A 503 17.23 -20.89 19.54
CA ASP A 503 15.92 -21.52 19.43
C ASP A 503 14.84 -20.69 20.16
N GLU A 504 15.21 -20.02 21.24
CA GLU A 504 14.33 -19.13 22.01
C GLU A 504 14.00 -17.86 21.20
N ASP A 505 14.93 -17.40 20.37
CA ASP A 505 14.73 -16.22 19.51
C ASP A 505 13.66 -16.47 18.44
N VAL A 506 13.50 -17.72 17.96
CA VAL A 506 12.52 -18.09 16.92
C VAL A 506 11.09 -17.75 17.32
N THR A 507 10.69 -18.20 18.51
CA THR A 507 9.34 -17.94 19.03
C THR A 507 9.21 -16.47 19.41
N SER A 508 10.21 -15.96 20.10
CA SER A 508 10.26 -14.62 20.66
C SER A 508 10.17 -13.51 19.60
N ILE A 509 10.82 -13.66 18.44
CA ILE A 509 10.76 -12.64 17.38
C ILE A 509 9.38 -12.53 16.73
N VAL A 510 8.72 -13.67 16.48
CA VAL A 510 7.36 -13.65 15.90
C VAL A 510 6.36 -13.12 16.92
N GLU A 511 6.51 -13.51 18.19
CA GLU A 511 5.65 -13.06 19.28
C GLU A 511 5.79 -11.56 19.52
N SER A 512 7.01 -11.03 19.66
CA SER A 512 7.27 -9.61 19.89
C SER A 512 6.74 -8.71 18.77
N GLN A 513 7.03 -9.06 17.50
CA GLN A 513 6.52 -8.33 16.34
C GLN A 513 4.97 -8.32 16.33
N THR A 514 4.34 -9.46 16.62
CA THR A 514 2.88 -9.54 16.61
C THR A 514 2.24 -8.78 17.77
N ILE A 515 2.83 -8.87 18.96
CA ILE A 515 2.34 -8.15 20.14
C ILE A 515 2.46 -6.64 19.94
N SER A 516 3.54 -6.16 19.32
CA SER A 516 3.68 -4.76 18.93
C SER A 516 2.55 -4.33 17.98
N CYS A 517 2.29 -5.11 16.93
CA CYS A 517 1.18 -4.87 16.00
C CYS A 517 -0.16 -4.79 16.73
N ARG A 518 -0.42 -5.74 17.63
CA ARG A 518 -1.67 -5.81 18.39
C ARG A 518 -1.86 -4.61 19.32
N LEU A 519 -0.83 -4.24 20.07
CA LEU A 519 -0.89 -3.10 21.01
C LEU A 519 -1.19 -1.78 20.30
N ARG A 520 -0.70 -1.61 19.07
CA ARG A 520 -0.84 -0.37 18.28
C ARG A 520 -2.08 -0.36 17.39
N ALA A 521 -2.56 -1.52 16.95
CA ALA A 521 -3.85 -1.64 16.27
C ALA A 521 -5.04 -1.50 17.24
N GLY A 522 -4.86 -1.94 18.49
CA GLY A 522 -5.89 -1.96 19.53
C GLY A 522 -6.71 -0.68 19.66
N PRO A 523 -6.09 0.51 19.83
CA PRO A 523 -6.81 1.77 19.92
C PRO A 523 -7.75 2.05 18.75
N MET A 524 -7.33 1.74 17.51
CA MET A 524 -8.14 1.97 16.30
C MET A 524 -9.27 0.95 16.13
N LEU A 525 -9.10 -0.27 16.66
CA LEU A 525 -10.12 -1.32 16.69
C LEU A 525 -11.14 -1.14 17.84
N SER A 526 -10.72 -0.49 18.92
CA SER A 526 -11.43 -0.56 20.20
C SER A 526 -12.77 0.16 20.27
N GLY A 527 -12.94 1.30 19.61
CA GLY A 527 -14.20 2.04 19.79
C GLY A 527 -15.32 1.60 18.84
N SER A 528 -15.06 0.76 17.83
CA SER A 528 -16.12 0.10 17.05
C SER A 528 -16.87 -0.95 17.88
N ALA A 529 -16.28 -1.44 18.97
CA ALA A 529 -16.91 -2.38 19.91
C ALA A 529 -18.10 -1.79 20.67
N GLY A 530 -18.31 -0.46 20.62
CA GLY A 530 -19.48 0.21 21.19
C GLY A 530 -20.81 -0.07 20.47
N ASN A 531 -20.76 -0.53 19.21
CA ASN A 531 -21.94 -0.85 18.40
C ASN A 531 -22.13 -2.36 18.12
N ALA A 532 -21.22 -3.21 18.59
CA ALA A 532 -21.38 -4.66 18.49
C ALA A 532 -22.34 -5.15 19.59
N GLY A 533 -23.58 -5.44 19.20
CA GLY A 533 -24.54 -6.14 20.04
C GLY A 533 -23.97 -7.44 20.61
N HIS A 534 -24.25 -7.68 21.90
CA HIS A 534 -24.07 -8.95 22.61
C HIS A 534 -22.65 -9.53 22.72
N VAL A 535 -21.74 -8.83 23.42
CA VAL A 535 -20.74 -9.56 24.22
C VAL A 535 -21.50 -10.24 25.37
N GLN A 536 -21.48 -11.57 25.44
CA GLN A 536 -22.10 -12.28 26.57
C GLN A 536 -21.47 -11.80 27.88
N ASN A 537 -22.27 -11.57 28.93
CA ASN A 537 -21.80 -11.06 30.23
C ASN A 537 -20.63 -11.87 30.82
N SER A 538 -20.55 -13.18 30.53
CA SER A 538 -19.46 -14.08 30.95
C SER A 538 -18.11 -13.77 30.29
N ASP A 539 -18.09 -13.48 28.99
CA ASP A 539 -16.86 -13.20 28.25
C ASP A 539 -16.25 -11.86 28.69
N ASN A 540 -17.11 -10.86 28.92
CA ASN A 540 -16.70 -9.58 29.47
C ASN A 540 -16.08 -9.72 30.87
N GLN A 541 -16.63 -10.59 31.72
CA GLN A 541 -16.05 -10.85 33.05
C GLN A 541 -14.68 -11.52 32.96
N LYS A 542 -14.50 -12.48 32.05
CA LYS A 542 -13.20 -13.14 31.83
C LYS A 542 -12.13 -12.14 31.37
N LEU A 543 -12.47 -11.26 30.43
CA LEU A 543 -11.58 -10.21 29.95
C LEU A 543 -11.22 -9.20 31.06
N LYS A 544 -12.19 -8.81 31.89
CA LYS A 544 -11.92 -7.94 33.05
C LYS A 544 -10.98 -8.59 34.05
N ASN A 545 -11.10 -9.89 34.29
CA ASN A 545 -10.18 -10.63 35.15
C ASN A 545 -8.77 -10.70 34.53
N LEU A 546 -8.65 -10.93 33.22
CA LEU A 546 -7.36 -10.92 32.51
C LEU A 546 -6.69 -9.54 32.57
N TYR A 547 -7.45 -8.48 32.31
CA TYR A 547 -6.95 -7.10 32.42
C TYR A 547 -6.56 -6.74 33.85
N GLY A 548 -7.38 -7.12 34.84
CA GLY A 548 -7.07 -6.91 36.26
C GLY A 548 -5.76 -7.59 36.64
N LYS A 549 -5.57 -8.86 36.24
CA LYS A 549 -4.32 -9.58 36.46
C LYS A 549 -3.13 -8.92 35.75
N LEU A 550 -3.31 -8.45 34.52
CA LEU A 550 -2.26 -7.74 33.78
C LEU A 550 -1.84 -6.45 34.50
N HIS A 551 -2.83 -5.70 35.00
CA HIS A 551 -2.60 -4.47 35.76
C HIS A 551 -1.95 -4.76 37.12
N ASP A 552 -2.35 -5.83 37.81
CA ASP A 552 -1.72 -6.26 39.06
C ASP A 552 -0.24 -6.65 38.85
N ASP A 553 0.06 -7.34 37.73
CA ASP A 553 1.41 -7.82 37.41
C ASP A 553 2.34 -6.69 36.91
N PHE A 554 1.83 -5.70 36.16
CA PHE A 554 2.66 -4.71 35.45
C PHE A 554 2.30 -3.23 35.71
N GLY A 555 1.19 -2.95 36.39
CA GLY A 555 0.64 -1.62 36.56
C GLY A 555 0.00 -1.07 35.28
N ASP A 556 -0.07 0.27 35.18
CA ASP A 556 -0.47 0.93 33.95
C ASP A 556 0.55 0.66 32.85
N LEU A 557 0.05 0.27 31.67
CA LEU A 557 0.87 0.00 30.50
C LEU A 557 0.88 1.18 29.55
N TYR A 558 2.07 1.47 29.00
CA TYR A 558 2.28 2.49 27.99
C TYR A 558 3.06 1.87 26.84
N THR A 559 2.70 2.22 25.60
CA THR A 559 3.55 1.95 24.43
C THR A 559 3.83 3.28 23.77
N ASP A 560 5.09 3.58 23.45
CA ASP A 560 5.50 4.87 22.85
C ASP A 560 4.83 6.09 23.51
N GLY A 561 4.83 6.14 24.86
CA GLY A 561 4.21 7.21 25.65
C GLY A 561 2.68 7.17 25.77
N LYS A 562 1.97 6.27 25.07
CA LYS A 562 0.51 6.17 25.06
C LYS A 562 -0.02 5.10 26.01
N LYS A 563 -0.90 5.53 26.92
CA LYS A 563 -1.57 4.63 27.88
C LYS A 563 -2.45 3.63 27.15
N GLN A 564 -2.25 2.37 27.45
CA GLN A 564 -3.11 1.28 26.99
C GLN A 564 -4.32 1.14 27.94
N THR A 565 -5.51 1.00 27.35
CA THR A 565 -6.78 0.89 28.07
C THR A 565 -7.30 -0.53 28.02
N PHE A 566 -8.29 -0.85 28.87
CA PHE A 566 -9.04 -2.11 28.77
C PHE A 566 -9.54 -2.34 27.34
N SER A 567 -10.14 -1.32 26.72
CA SER A 567 -10.70 -1.42 25.37
C SER A 567 -9.63 -1.64 24.31
N SER A 568 -8.47 -0.95 24.37
CA SER A 568 -7.41 -1.13 23.37
C SER A 568 -6.73 -2.50 23.48
N LEU A 569 -6.47 -2.99 24.69
CA LEU A 569 -5.81 -4.28 24.92
C LEU A 569 -6.68 -5.49 24.56
N THR A 570 -8.00 -5.35 24.76
CA THR A 570 -8.97 -6.43 24.51
C THR A 570 -9.59 -6.38 23.10
N ALA A 571 -9.37 -5.31 22.35
CA ALA A 571 -9.84 -5.19 20.96
C ALA A 571 -9.25 -6.28 20.08
N ARG A 572 -10.03 -6.76 19.11
CA ARG A 572 -9.63 -7.83 18.19
C ARG A 572 -10.08 -7.47 16.78
N PRO A 573 -9.30 -7.82 15.76
CA PRO A 573 -9.74 -7.68 14.39
C PRO A 573 -10.93 -8.60 14.11
N LYS A 574 -11.80 -8.18 13.20
CA LYS A 574 -12.90 -9.01 12.69
C LYS A 574 -12.31 -10.11 11.81
N ASN A 575 -11.65 -9.73 10.72
CA ASN A 575 -10.84 -10.60 9.87
C ASN A 575 -9.37 -10.18 9.83
N LEU A 576 -8.50 -11.13 9.54
CA LEU A 576 -7.07 -10.91 9.27
C LEU A 576 -6.70 -11.35 7.86
N PHE A 577 -6.08 -10.45 7.11
CA PHE A 577 -5.53 -10.71 5.78
C PHE A 577 -4.01 -10.63 5.83
N PHE A 578 -3.33 -11.70 5.44
CA PHE A 578 -1.88 -11.76 5.36
C PHE A 578 -1.43 -11.73 3.90
N VAL A 579 -0.67 -10.71 3.54
CA VAL A 579 -0.17 -10.50 2.18
C VAL A 579 1.35 -10.29 2.19
N GLY A 580 1.97 -10.29 1.01
CA GLY A 580 3.41 -10.05 0.86
C GLY A 580 4.25 -11.34 0.86
N GLY A 581 5.50 -11.25 0.42
CA GLY A 581 6.34 -12.43 0.19
C GLY A 581 6.55 -13.31 1.42
N ALA A 582 6.63 -12.70 2.62
CA ALA A 582 6.82 -13.45 3.85
C ALA A 582 5.50 -14.06 4.40
N SER A 583 4.32 -13.71 3.88
CA SER A 583 3.07 -14.37 4.26
C SER A 583 2.95 -15.80 3.74
N LYS A 584 3.83 -16.21 2.81
CA LYS A 584 3.93 -17.59 2.31
C LYS A 584 4.40 -18.58 3.38
N ASN A 585 5.09 -18.11 4.42
CA ASN A 585 5.44 -18.96 5.56
C ASN A 585 4.21 -19.12 6.48
N THR A 586 3.54 -20.26 6.35
CA THR A 586 2.31 -20.57 7.09
C THR A 586 2.52 -20.71 8.61
N SER A 587 3.70 -21.13 9.06
CA SER A 587 3.99 -21.27 10.51
C SER A 587 4.07 -19.89 11.18
N ILE A 588 4.75 -18.93 10.54
CA ILE A 588 4.76 -17.52 10.97
C ILE A 588 3.33 -16.95 10.97
N VAL A 589 2.60 -17.07 9.86
CA VAL A 589 1.24 -16.52 9.75
C VAL A 589 0.29 -17.13 10.79
N ARG A 590 0.39 -18.44 11.04
CA ARG A 590 -0.43 -19.13 12.05
C ARG A 590 -0.15 -18.62 13.46
N LYS A 591 1.12 -18.41 13.82
CA LYS A 591 1.49 -17.82 15.11
C LYS A 591 0.97 -16.38 15.22
N MET A 592 1.16 -15.57 14.18
CA MET A 592 0.66 -14.19 14.15
C MET A 592 -0.88 -14.13 14.31
N ALA A 593 -1.62 -14.95 13.56
CA ALA A 593 -3.08 -15.05 13.68
C ALA A 593 -3.53 -15.52 15.07
N THR A 594 -2.79 -16.44 15.71
CA THR A 594 -3.09 -16.93 17.06
C THR A 594 -3.05 -15.80 18.09
N ILE A 595 -2.06 -14.90 17.96
CA ILE A 595 -1.83 -13.78 18.89
C ILE A 595 -2.78 -12.62 18.59
N MET A 596 -2.97 -12.28 17.31
CA MET A 596 -3.91 -11.23 16.90
C MET A 596 -5.36 -11.61 17.21
N GLY A 597 -5.70 -12.89 17.12
CA GLY A 597 -6.96 -13.43 17.63
C GLY A 597 -8.20 -12.92 16.92
N ALA A 598 -8.21 -12.92 15.57
CA ALA A 598 -9.38 -12.52 14.78
C ALA A 598 -10.65 -13.27 15.19
N THR A 599 -11.80 -12.61 15.12
CA THR A 599 -13.07 -13.17 15.58
C THR A 599 -13.84 -13.94 14.53
N GLU A 600 -13.64 -13.64 13.24
CA GLU A 600 -14.38 -14.26 12.14
C GLU A 600 -13.48 -15.12 11.25
N GLY A 601 -12.37 -14.58 10.73
CA GLY A 601 -11.54 -15.29 9.77
C GLY A 601 -10.08 -14.84 9.72
N ASN A 602 -9.22 -15.77 9.28
CA ASN A 602 -7.83 -15.49 8.93
C ASN A 602 -7.61 -15.97 7.49
N PHE A 603 -6.95 -15.16 6.68
CA PHE A 603 -6.80 -15.37 5.25
C PHE A 603 -5.37 -15.10 4.83
N GLN A 604 -4.76 -16.03 4.10
CA GLN A 604 -3.54 -15.78 3.35
C GLN A 604 -3.95 -15.40 1.93
N VAL A 605 -3.51 -14.22 1.47
CA VAL A 605 -3.89 -13.74 0.14
C VAL A 605 -2.65 -13.39 -0.67
N GLU A 606 -2.51 -14.03 -1.81
CA GLU A 606 -1.52 -13.64 -2.82
C GLU A 606 -2.16 -12.66 -3.79
N ILE A 607 -1.97 -11.36 -3.54
CA ILE A 607 -2.38 -10.30 -4.47
C ILE A 607 -1.13 -9.66 -5.04
N PRO A 608 -0.61 -10.18 -6.17
CA PRO A 608 0.39 -9.44 -6.92
C PRO A 608 -0.23 -8.12 -7.37
N ASN A 609 0.54 -7.03 -7.31
CA ASN A 609 0.14 -5.73 -7.82
C ASN A 609 -1.07 -5.08 -7.13
N ALA A 610 -1.27 -5.33 -5.83
CA ALA A 610 -2.36 -4.77 -5.03
C ALA A 610 -2.59 -3.25 -5.23
N CYS A 611 -1.53 -2.44 -5.26
CA CYS A 611 -1.64 -0.99 -5.49
C CYS A 611 -2.29 -0.65 -6.84
N ALA A 612 -1.86 -1.32 -7.92
CA ALA A 612 -2.43 -1.12 -9.25
C ALA A 612 -3.88 -1.65 -9.31
N LEU A 613 -4.12 -2.82 -8.70
CA LEU A 613 -5.43 -3.47 -8.68
C LEU A 613 -6.48 -2.59 -7.99
N GLY A 614 -6.14 -2.01 -6.83
CA GLY A 614 -7.01 -1.06 -6.14
C GLY A 614 -7.35 0.17 -6.98
N GLY A 615 -6.39 0.66 -7.79
CA GLY A 615 -6.65 1.70 -8.78
C GLY A 615 -7.66 1.27 -9.84
N ALA A 616 -7.51 0.08 -10.42
CA ALA A 616 -8.44 -0.43 -11.41
C ALA A 616 -9.85 -0.63 -10.82
N TYR A 617 -9.92 -1.14 -9.59
CA TYR A 617 -11.18 -1.36 -8.87
C TYR A 617 -11.87 -0.04 -8.54
N LYS A 618 -11.11 0.97 -8.10
CA LYS A 618 -11.64 2.33 -7.90
C LYS A 618 -12.20 2.91 -9.20
N ALA A 619 -11.53 2.72 -10.34
CA ALA A 619 -12.02 3.19 -11.64
C ALA A 619 -13.31 2.48 -12.07
N SER A 620 -13.39 1.16 -11.89
CA SER A 620 -14.57 0.35 -12.22
C SER A 620 -15.76 0.67 -11.32
N TRP A 621 -15.54 0.78 -10.00
CA TRP A 621 -16.54 1.23 -9.03
C TRP A 621 -17.07 2.63 -9.37
N SER A 622 -16.15 3.56 -9.66
CA SER A 622 -16.52 4.95 -9.98
C SER A 622 -17.39 5.01 -11.23
N HIS A 623 -17.04 4.22 -12.25
CA HIS A 623 -17.81 4.12 -13.47
C HIS A 623 -19.22 3.58 -13.24
N GLU A 624 -19.38 2.53 -12.43
CA GLU A 624 -20.72 2.00 -12.11
C GLU A 624 -21.55 3.00 -11.31
N CYS A 625 -20.94 3.76 -10.39
CA CYS A 625 -21.61 4.83 -9.66
C CYS A 625 -22.12 5.92 -10.60
N GLU A 626 -21.32 6.36 -11.56
CA GLU A 626 -21.75 7.34 -12.57
C GLU A 626 -22.89 6.80 -13.46
N GLN A 627 -22.82 5.53 -13.88
CA GLN A 627 -23.88 4.90 -14.67
C GLN A 627 -25.22 4.85 -13.90
N LYS A 628 -25.17 4.65 -12.59
CA LYS A 628 -26.35 4.64 -11.71
C LYS A 628 -26.78 6.02 -11.23
N GLY A 629 -25.90 7.02 -11.33
CA GLY A 629 -26.11 8.36 -10.78
C GLY A 629 -26.19 8.38 -9.25
N SER A 630 -25.55 7.40 -8.57
CA SER A 630 -25.58 7.30 -7.11
C SER A 630 -24.33 6.64 -6.55
N TRP A 631 -24.02 6.96 -5.29
CA TRP A 631 -22.91 6.36 -4.56
C TRP A 631 -23.23 4.91 -4.20
N LEU A 632 -22.48 3.95 -4.75
CA LEU A 632 -22.51 2.57 -4.30
C LEU A 632 -21.58 2.39 -3.11
N ASP A 633 -22.03 1.64 -2.11
CA ASP A 633 -21.13 1.20 -1.05
C ASP A 633 -20.00 0.35 -1.66
N TYR A 634 -18.75 0.71 -1.35
CA TYR A 634 -17.60 0.09 -1.98
C TYR A 634 -17.46 -1.38 -1.57
N ASN A 635 -17.78 -1.71 -0.31
CA ASN A 635 -17.69 -3.08 0.21
C ASN A 635 -18.75 -3.98 -0.43
N GLU A 636 -19.97 -3.47 -0.62
CA GLU A 636 -21.01 -4.19 -1.37
C GLU A 636 -20.59 -4.42 -2.84
N TYR A 637 -20.00 -3.40 -3.48
CA TYR A 637 -19.52 -3.49 -4.86
C TYR A 637 -18.44 -4.57 -5.02
N ILE A 638 -17.38 -4.51 -4.20
CA ILE A 638 -16.25 -5.44 -4.31
C ILE A 638 -16.69 -6.87 -3.94
N LYS A 639 -17.52 -7.08 -2.92
CA LYS A 639 -18.00 -8.43 -2.53
C LYS A 639 -18.86 -9.08 -3.60
N ARG A 640 -19.57 -8.30 -4.40
CA ARG A 640 -20.39 -8.81 -5.50
C ARG A 640 -19.53 -9.30 -6.66
N ASN A 641 -18.38 -8.66 -6.88
CA ASN A 641 -17.58 -8.87 -8.08
C ASN A 641 -16.26 -9.65 -7.81
N PHE A 642 -15.77 -9.68 -6.58
CA PHE A 642 -14.56 -10.41 -6.19
C PHE A 642 -14.91 -11.81 -5.69
N ASP A 643 -14.35 -12.88 -6.29
CA ASP A 643 -14.60 -14.25 -5.85
C ASP A 643 -13.77 -14.61 -4.60
N PHE A 644 -14.38 -14.44 -3.43
CA PHE A 644 -13.76 -14.77 -2.14
C PHE A 644 -13.46 -16.26 -1.93
N LYS A 645 -13.99 -17.15 -2.78
CA LYS A 645 -13.77 -18.60 -2.64
C LYS A 645 -12.35 -19.03 -3.00
N GLU A 646 -11.62 -18.18 -3.72
CA GLU A 646 -10.23 -18.44 -4.11
C GLU A 646 -9.21 -17.99 -3.06
N VAL A 647 -9.65 -17.38 -1.95
CA VAL A 647 -8.76 -16.92 -0.88
C VAL A 647 -8.50 -18.05 0.13
N ASP A 648 -7.23 -18.34 0.41
CA ASP A 648 -6.83 -19.38 1.34
C ASP A 648 -7.21 -19.02 2.78
N SER A 649 -8.24 -19.69 3.30
CA SER A 649 -8.64 -19.56 4.71
C SER A 649 -7.70 -20.35 5.61
N LEU A 650 -7.11 -19.68 6.62
CA LEU A 650 -6.27 -20.32 7.62
C LEU A 650 -7.09 -20.64 8.88
N LYS A 651 -7.24 -21.93 9.19
CA LYS A 651 -7.87 -22.38 10.43
C LYS A 651 -6.86 -22.28 11.59
N VAL A 652 -7.13 -21.37 12.52
CA VAL A 652 -6.29 -21.13 13.70
C VAL A 652 -7.13 -21.23 14.96
N GLU A 653 -6.68 -22.03 15.93
CA GLU A 653 -7.27 -22.04 17.26
C GLU A 653 -6.81 -20.78 18.02
N SER A 654 -7.74 -19.88 18.32
CA SER A 654 -7.42 -18.61 18.95
C SER A 654 -6.97 -18.82 20.41
N LYS A 655 -5.72 -18.45 20.71
CA LYS A 655 -5.10 -18.50 22.05
C LYS A 655 -4.55 -17.14 22.49
N TRP A 656 -5.09 -16.06 21.91
CA TRP A 656 -4.60 -14.70 22.11
C TRP A 656 -4.55 -14.27 23.59
N GLU A 657 -5.47 -14.78 24.43
CA GLU A 657 -5.50 -14.50 25.87
C GLU A 657 -4.22 -14.95 26.59
N ASN A 658 -3.54 -15.99 26.09
CA ASN A 658 -2.29 -16.50 26.66
C ASN A 658 -1.14 -15.50 26.53
N TYR A 659 -1.28 -14.49 25.67
CA TYR A 659 -0.24 -13.51 25.38
C TYR A 659 -0.46 -12.17 26.09
N PHE A 660 -1.41 -12.05 27.02
CA PHE A 660 -1.52 -10.86 27.89
C PHE A 660 -0.21 -10.59 28.65
N PRO A 661 0.45 -11.58 29.29
CA PRO A 661 1.73 -11.32 29.93
C PRO A 661 2.81 -10.80 28.97
N ALA A 662 2.80 -11.25 27.70
CA ALA A 662 3.69 -10.75 26.67
C ALA A 662 3.43 -9.27 26.33
N MET A 663 2.17 -8.83 26.34
CA MET A 663 1.81 -7.41 26.19
C MET A 663 2.38 -6.54 27.31
N GLY A 664 2.25 -7.00 28.56
CA GLY A 664 2.82 -6.32 29.73
C GLY A 664 4.34 -6.28 29.67
N LEU A 665 4.97 -7.40 29.35
CA LEU A 665 6.42 -7.50 29.21
C LEU A 665 6.94 -6.59 28.10
N LEU A 666 6.33 -6.60 26.90
CA LEU A 666 6.75 -5.74 25.80
C LEU A 666 6.64 -4.25 26.17
N ALA A 667 5.52 -3.82 26.76
CA ALA A 667 5.34 -2.44 27.19
C ALA A 667 6.44 -2.00 28.17
N LYS A 668 6.84 -2.85 29.12
CA LYS A 668 7.95 -2.57 30.06
C LYS A 668 9.33 -2.64 29.41
N MET A 669 9.51 -3.45 28.38
CA MET A 669 10.74 -3.45 27.59
C MET A 669 10.89 -2.15 26.79
N GLU A 670 9.80 -1.62 26.24
CA GLU A 670 9.82 -0.36 25.47
C GLU A 670 10.25 0.85 26.32
N GLU A 671 9.93 0.88 27.62
CA GLU A 671 10.38 1.93 28.56
C GLU A 671 11.91 2.00 28.70
N ARG A 672 12.63 0.97 28.27
CA ARG A 672 14.09 0.82 28.40
C ARG A 672 14.83 0.92 27.08
N LEU A 673 14.12 1.20 25.98
CA LEU A 673 14.73 1.31 24.66
C LEU A 673 15.68 2.50 24.59
N LYS A 674 16.76 2.30 23.85
CA LYS A 674 17.62 3.41 23.42
C LYS A 674 16.92 4.13 22.28
N HIS A 675 16.77 5.44 22.40
CA HIS A 675 16.26 6.31 21.34
C HIS A 675 17.44 7.01 20.66
N ASP A 676 17.28 7.32 19.37
CA ASP A 676 18.29 8.04 18.57
C ASP A 676 18.42 9.52 18.97
#